data_AF-A0A933FI71-F1
#
_entry.id   AF-A0A933FI71-F1
#
_cell.length_a   1.000
_cell.length_b   1.000
_cell.length_c   1.000
_cell.angle_alpha   90.00
_cell.angle_beta   90.00
_cell.angle_gamma   90.00
#
_symmetry.space_group_name_H-M   'P 1'
#
loop_
_entity.id
_entity.type
_entity.pdbx_description
1 polymer ?
#
loop_
_entity_poly.entity_id
_entity_poly.type
_entity_poly.pdbx_seq_one_letter_code
_entity_poly.pdbx_strand_id
1 'polypeptide(L)'
;MPSFERPGAASGPETPPVPEAVQPPENLPIEAPKKADPLIDPELSAPEPRLLPKKTVERYAAEGIDVAWLHSEDAALLISFENTPFPDQESRRQALRELLGQMQALRTAQEGWDEKTEPEIELPEMPIAARPAGERREAKKAFDPEARLNALRKKSKGILATLRSLPEDRREAVGERLYGELREDMKNYKEALLEQRRAVAKIIEGVRERIMGSMETAGGKKLGEVIDMFDRAEIYGNPDEQKKAQSELFEYGSASNNRAKSSTNVYAGALRIKKSELPERELSDFITRSMNDARLNDDARDRVGRAVEKIFDRRQAIDELMGSSNKPGEIFRVCFGREPVGWIQVIPGPVTVYFRCGDLEDYALIHSGAYAEGRGTTSDEERENAKLTSGVARVPSRARTELVKNDPDMKTPSGVIDEGLVNDRMRLLDRLDGAIIAEKAATSSFLNGWSTYRHEEQHAIHHLTGQIHLDRLRQRIAAYVKELKKKEPETDAEVAEIERESEERSEHLYQQWSKAHLGSEPAPDIETALHRMGEAEDATAKKIERLQGWPTLKALVGRYVEEMIEEAGKDEILAYYIEGGLDPAVDAVDIGEKEKLKAILARTEQEKGLYDYHAKPWYAAAAVYRLNDALAPYKNSALYSEKWIQDAVKEHRESYLALLKKSREAIRALEADLYSKRAIIDLLTVEPLRNWPAMAARMTGDREWKRWKRRVLSGTDEERIFP
;
A
#
# COMPACT_ATOMS: atom_id res chain seq x y z
N MET A 1 21.64 27.21 89.65
CA MET A 1 20.39 27.99 89.49
C MET A 1 19.26 27.03 89.10
N PRO A 2 18.05 27.27 89.60
CA PRO A 2 16.95 26.29 89.59
C PRO A 2 16.06 26.39 88.34
N SER A 3 15.36 25.27 88.09
CA SER A 3 13.97 25.12 87.59
C SER A 3 13.50 25.89 86.34
N PHE A 4 13.12 25.12 85.31
CA PHE A 4 11.83 25.32 84.65
C PHE A 4 11.14 23.97 84.39
N GLU A 5 9.89 23.93 84.79
CA GLU A 5 9.00 22.78 84.87
C GLU A 5 8.49 22.34 83.48
N ARG A 6 8.26 21.05 83.29
CA ARG A 6 7.44 20.51 82.19
C ARG A 6 6.03 20.23 82.71
N PRO A 7 4.97 20.72 82.06
CA PRO A 7 3.63 20.22 82.28
C PRO A 7 3.22 19.21 81.19
N GLY A 8 2.44 18.22 81.61
CA GLY A 8 1.30 17.74 80.83
C GLY A 8 1.54 16.55 79.91
N ALA A 9 1.25 15.36 80.43
CA ALA A 9 0.92 14.18 79.64
C ALA A 9 -0.44 14.38 78.94
N ALA A 10 -0.52 14.05 77.65
CA ALA A 10 -1.77 13.94 76.91
C ALA A 10 -1.72 12.73 75.96
N SER A 11 -2.63 11.79 76.23
CA SER A 11 -3.38 10.92 75.32
C SER A 11 -2.68 10.39 74.05
N GLY A 12 -2.45 9.08 74.04
CA GLY A 12 -2.15 8.31 72.83
C GLY A 12 -3.38 8.18 71.90
N PRO A 13 -3.17 7.91 70.61
CA PRO A 13 -4.27 7.78 69.64
C PRO A 13 -4.97 6.42 69.76
N GLU A 14 -6.30 6.48 69.80
CA GLU A 14 -7.24 5.37 69.82
C GLU A 14 -7.15 4.52 68.53
N THR A 15 -7.10 3.20 68.71
CA THR A 15 -7.33 2.20 67.67
C THR A 15 -8.78 2.24 67.17
N PRO A 16 -9.03 2.22 65.85
CA PRO A 16 -10.39 2.14 65.32
C PRO A 16 -11.02 0.75 65.57
N PRO A 17 -12.35 0.66 65.72
CA PRO A 17 -13.05 -0.59 66.01
C PRO A 17 -13.08 -1.54 64.80
N VAL A 18 -12.92 -2.83 65.11
CA VAL A 18 -13.07 -3.96 64.19
C VAL A 18 -14.56 -4.10 63.81
N PRO A 19 -14.93 -4.16 62.52
CA PRO A 19 -16.31 -4.38 62.12
C PRO A 19 -16.74 -5.84 62.35
N GLU A 20 -17.96 -5.99 62.88
CA GLU A 20 -18.64 -7.24 63.16
C GLU A 20 -18.77 -8.17 61.94
N ALA A 21 -18.60 -9.47 62.20
CA ALA A 21 -18.82 -10.53 61.25
C ALA A 21 -20.30 -10.64 60.87
N VAL A 22 -20.61 -10.33 59.61
CA VAL A 22 -21.92 -10.56 59.00
C VAL A 22 -22.06 -12.06 58.70
N GLN A 23 -23.10 -12.69 59.26
CA GLN A 23 -23.45 -14.08 58.97
C GLN A 23 -23.97 -14.24 57.53
N PRO A 24 -23.71 -15.39 56.87
CA PRO A 24 -24.19 -15.64 55.51
C PRO A 24 -25.71 -15.92 55.51
N PRO A 25 -26.45 -15.46 54.49
CA PRO A 25 -27.86 -15.79 54.36
C PRO A 25 -28.06 -17.24 53.90
N GLU A 26 -28.95 -17.93 54.61
CA GLU A 26 -29.48 -19.25 54.29
C GLU A 26 -30.31 -19.25 52.99
N ASN A 27 -30.09 -20.29 52.19
CA ASN A 27 -31.05 -21.01 51.34
C ASN A 27 -32.04 -20.19 50.47
N LEU A 28 -31.73 -20.10 49.17
CA LEU A 28 -32.72 -19.95 48.10
C LEU A 28 -32.73 -21.21 47.21
N PRO A 29 -33.90 -21.64 46.72
CA PRO A 29 -34.04 -22.89 45.99
C PRO A 29 -33.55 -22.79 44.54
N ILE A 30 -32.78 -23.79 44.12
CA ILE A 30 -32.30 -23.98 42.75
C ILE A 30 -33.47 -24.48 41.90
N GLU A 31 -33.96 -23.65 40.97
CA GLU A 31 -34.81 -24.12 39.86
C GLU A 31 -33.94 -24.71 38.75
N ALA A 32 -34.29 -25.92 38.30
CA ALA A 32 -33.60 -26.64 37.23
C ALA A 32 -33.79 -25.94 35.87
N PRO A 33 -32.77 -25.95 34.99
CA PRO A 33 -32.86 -25.33 33.67
C PRO A 33 -33.84 -26.08 32.77
N LYS A 34 -34.78 -25.32 32.18
CA LYS A 34 -35.67 -25.80 31.12
C LYS A 34 -34.85 -26.15 29.88
N LYS A 35 -35.24 -27.27 29.25
CA LYS A 35 -34.68 -27.86 28.03
C LYS A 35 -34.52 -26.82 26.91
N ALA A 36 -33.38 -26.86 26.24
CA ALA A 36 -33.12 -26.17 24.99
C ALA A 36 -33.92 -26.82 23.85
N ASP A 37 -34.57 -25.98 23.03
CA ASP A 37 -35.12 -26.38 21.74
C ASP A 37 -34.00 -26.57 20.69
N PRO A 38 -34.16 -27.48 19.71
CA PRO A 38 -33.09 -27.86 18.80
C PRO A 38 -32.85 -26.83 17.70
N LEU A 39 -31.58 -26.73 17.31
CA LEU A 39 -31.07 -25.94 16.19
C LEU A 39 -31.86 -26.20 14.90
N ILE A 40 -32.29 -25.13 14.25
CA ILE A 40 -32.72 -25.11 12.85
C ILE A 40 -31.47 -24.79 12.01
N ASP A 41 -31.18 -25.66 11.04
CA ASP A 41 -30.20 -25.47 9.97
C ASP A 41 -30.60 -24.30 9.05
N PRO A 42 -29.74 -23.30 8.80
CA PRO A 42 -29.98 -22.35 7.73
C PRO A 42 -29.27 -22.83 6.46
N GLU A 43 -30.03 -23.45 5.56
CA GLU A 43 -29.65 -23.56 4.15
C GLU A 43 -29.45 -22.16 3.56
N LEU A 44 -28.32 -21.99 2.87
CA LEU A 44 -27.95 -20.81 2.09
C LEU A 44 -28.94 -20.58 0.94
N SER A 45 -29.91 -19.68 1.12
CA SER A 45 -30.53 -18.98 0.00
C SER A 45 -29.93 -17.57 -0.08
N ALA A 46 -29.48 -17.18 -1.28
CA ALA A 46 -29.11 -15.80 -1.54
C ALA A 46 -30.35 -14.91 -1.27
N PRO A 47 -30.21 -13.76 -0.59
CA PRO A 47 -31.35 -12.89 -0.34
C PRO A 47 -31.94 -12.41 -1.67
N GLU A 48 -33.25 -12.55 -1.84
CA GLU A 48 -33.95 -11.97 -2.98
C GLU A 48 -33.70 -10.46 -3.05
N PRO A 49 -33.41 -9.89 -4.22
CA PRO A 49 -33.11 -8.48 -4.36
C PRO A 49 -34.34 -7.64 -4.02
N ARG A 50 -34.21 -6.77 -3.02
CA ARG A 50 -35.32 -5.93 -2.53
C ARG A 50 -35.59 -4.78 -3.51
N LEU A 51 -36.86 -4.48 -3.75
CA LEU A 51 -37.27 -3.29 -4.53
C LEU A 51 -37.07 -2.00 -3.74
N LEU A 52 -37.01 -0.85 -4.42
CA LEU A 52 -36.95 0.46 -3.78
C LEU A 52 -38.12 0.70 -2.80
N PRO A 53 -37.91 1.47 -1.71
CA PRO A 53 -38.98 1.84 -0.80
C PRO A 53 -40.12 2.57 -1.53
N LYS A 54 -41.37 2.23 -1.21
CA LYS A 54 -42.59 2.79 -1.82
C LYS A 54 -42.60 4.31 -1.89
N LYS A 55 -42.13 5.00 -0.84
CA LYS A 55 -42.04 6.47 -0.80
C LYS A 55 -41.09 7.04 -1.87
N THR A 56 -40.01 6.35 -2.17
CA THR A 56 -39.06 6.74 -3.22
C THR A 56 -39.71 6.59 -4.59
N VAL A 57 -40.41 5.48 -4.82
CA VAL A 57 -41.16 5.24 -6.06
C VAL A 57 -42.25 6.30 -6.28
N GLU A 58 -43.03 6.61 -5.24
CA GLU A 58 -44.08 7.64 -5.29
C GLU A 58 -43.52 9.05 -5.57
N ARG A 59 -42.37 9.39 -5.00
CA ARG A 59 -41.70 10.68 -5.24
C ARG A 59 -41.30 10.84 -6.71
N TYR A 60 -40.70 9.83 -7.32
CA TYR A 60 -40.30 9.87 -8.73
C TYR A 60 -41.50 9.76 -9.69
N ALA A 61 -42.53 9.00 -9.32
CA ALA A 61 -43.79 8.96 -10.08
C ALA A 61 -44.46 10.34 -10.14
N ALA A 62 -44.41 11.13 -9.07
CA ALA A 62 -44.89 12.52 -9.06
C ALA A 62 -44.10 13.46 -9.98
N GLU A 63 -42.85 13.10 -10.33
CA GLU A 63 -42.03 13.80 -11.33
C GLU A 63 -42.21 13.23 -12.76
N GLY A 64 -43.11 12.26 -12.95
CA GLY A 64 -43.37 11.59 -14.23
C GLY A 64 -42.31 10.54 -14.61
N ILE A 65 -41.64 9.96 -13.61
CA ILE A 65 -40.51 9.05 -13.79
C ILE A 65 -40.83 7.69 -13.13
N ASP A 66 -40.83 6.62 -13.93
CA ASP A 66 -41.08 5.27 -13.41
C ASP A 66 -39.78 4.59 -12.97
N VAL A 67 -39.67 4.37 -11.65
CA VAL A 67 -38.54 3.70 -10.98
C VAL A 67 -38.98 2.43 -10.24
N ALA A 68 -40.20 1.95 -10.46
CA ALA A 68 -40.75 0.80 -9.72
C ALA A 68 -39.98 -0.51 -9.98
N TRP A 69 -39.21 -0.56 -11.06
CA TRP A 69 -38.39 -1.69 -11.49
C TRP A 69 -36.97 -1.70 -10.90
N LEU A 70 -36.55 -0.63 -10.20
CA LEU A 70 -35.21 -0.53 -9.62
C LEU A 70 -35.08 -1.31 -8.32
N HIS A 71 -33.94 -1.99 -8.15
CA HIS A 71 -33.62 -2.70 -6.92
C HIS A 71 -32.93 -1.78 -5.92
N SER A 72 -32.87 -2.20 -4.66
CA SER A 72 -32.21 -1.46 -3.59
C SER A 72 -30.71 -1.27 -3.84
N GLU A 73 -30.10 -2.13 -4.65
CA GLU A 73 -28.68 -2.05 -5.03
C GLU A 73 -28.41 -0.88 -5.99
N ASP A 74 -29.40 -0.51 -6.80
CA ASP A 74 -29.38 0.64 -7.70
C ASP A 74 -29.57 1.98 -6.96
N ALA A 75 -29.98 1.94 -5.69
CA ALA A 75 -30.28 3.12 -4.89
C ALA A 75 -29.05 4.02 -4.70
N ALA A 76 -27.84 3.46 -4.68
CA ALA A 76 -26.61 4.23 -4.54
C ALA A 76 -26.38 5.20 -5.72
N LEU A 77 -26.73 4.79 -6.94
CA LEU A 77 -26.62 5.63 -8.13
C LEU A 77 -27.67 6.74 -8.14
N LEU A 78 -28.91 6.45 -7.71
CA LEU A 78 -29.96 7.46 -7.54
C LEU A 78 -29.60 8.48 -6.44
N ILE A 79 -29.01 8.03 -5.33
CA ILE A 79 -28.56 8.91 -4.24
C ILE A 79 -27.41 9.81 -4.73
N SER A 80 -26.46 9.25 -5.48
CA SER A 80 -25.37 10.04 -6.10
C SER A 80 -25.92 11.09 -7.07
N PHE A 81 -26.89 10.70 -7.89
CA PHE A 81 -27.57 11.61 -8.82
C PHE A 81 -28.32 12.74 -8.09
N GLU A 82 -29.03 12.44 -7.00
CA GLU A 82 -29.75 13.42 -6.19
C GLU A 82 -28.83 14.50 -5.60
N ASN A 83 -27.57 14.17 -5.33
CA ASN A 83 -26.58 15.10 -4.78
C ASN A 83 -25.81 15.89 -5.84
N THR A 84 -26.06 15.64 -7.13
CA THR A 84 -25.41 16.37 -8.23
C THR A 84 -26.10 17.72 -8.45
N PRO A 85 -25.39 18.86 -8.41
CA PRO A 85 -25.99 20.16 -8.68
C PRO A 85 -26.35 20.31 -10.16
N PHE A 86 -27.61 20.65 -10.43
CA PHE A 86 -28.10 20.98 -11.78
C PHE A 86 -28.49 22.46 -11.84
N PRO A 87 -28.27 23.14 -12.99
CA PRO A 87 -28.55 24.57 -13.14
C PRO A 87 -30.04 24.91 -12.97
N ASP A 88 -30.94 23.95 -13.23
CA ASP A 88 -32.38 24.08 -13.04
C ASP A 88 -33.05 22.70 -12.91
N GLN A 89 -34.34 22.71 -12.56
CA GLN A 89 -35.13 21.49 -12.33
C GLN A 89 -35.36 20.67 -13.61
N GLU A 90 -35.39 21.30 -14.79
CA GLU A 90 -35.59 20.60 -16.07
C GLU A 90 -34.31 19.90 -16.51
N SER A 91 -33.15 20.55 -16.35
CA SER A 91 -31.82 19.95 -16.53
C SER A 91 -31.63 18.71 -15.63
N ARG A 92 -32.07 18.79 -14.37
CA ARG A 92 -32.09 17.63 -13.44
C ARG A 92 -32.99 16.51 -13.97
N ARG A 93 -34.19 16.82 -14.44
CA ARG A 93 -35.12 15.80 -14.98
C ARG A 93 -34.58 15.14 -16.24
N GLN A 94 -33.94 15.90 -17.13
CA GLN A 94 -33.35 15.37 -18.34
C GLN A 94 -32.20 14.40 -18.03
N ALA A 95 -31.25 14.82 -17.18
CA ALA A 95 -30.13 13.96 -16.78
C ALA A 95 -30.61 12.69 -16.04
N LEU A 96 -31.70 12.78 -15.26
CA LEU A 96 -32.29 11.64 -14.58
C LEU A 96 -32.93 10.64 -15.56
N ARG A 97 -33.64 11.14 -16.58
CA ARG A 97 -34.20 10.30 -17.65
C ARG A 97 -33.10 9.59 -18.43
N GLU A 98 -31.99 10.28 -18.72
CA GLU A 98 -30.83 9.70 -19.40
C GLU A 98 -30.19 8.60 -18.55
N LEU A 99 -29.96 8.83 -17.25
CA LEU A 99 -29.42 7.84 -16.33
C LEU A 99 -30.31 6.60 -16.26
N LEU A 100 -31.63 6.78 -16.07
CA LEU A 100 -32.57 5.67 -16.00
C LEU A 100 -32.66 4.90 -17.32
N GLY A 101 -32.57 5.60 -18.46
CA GLY A 101 -32.46 4.98 -19.78
C GLY A 101 -31.21 4.12 -19.93
N GLN A 102 -30.05 4.59 -19.44
CA GLN A 102 -28.80 3.82 -19.44
C GLN A 102 -28.89 2.60 -18.53
N MET A 103 -29.47 2.73 -17.34
CA MET A 103 -29.66 1.61 -16.41
C MET A 103 -30.60 0.55 -17.00
N GLN A 104 -31.70 0.98 -17.62
CA GLN A 104 -32.64 0.08 -18.28
C GLN A 104 -32.01 -0.61 -19.50
N ALA A 105 -31.20 0.11 -20.28
CA ALA A 105 -30.46 -0.44 -21.42
C ALA A 105 -29.40 -1.46 -20.97
N LEU A 106 -28.62 -1.17 -19.93
CA LEU A 106 -27.66 -2.09 -19.34
C LEU A 106 -28.33 -3.38 -18.85
N ARG A 107 -29.50 -3.23 -18.21
CA ARG A 107 -30.25 -4.36 -17.71
C ARG A 107 -30.87 -5.19 -18.83
N THR A 108 -31.42 -4.54 -19.85
CA THR A 108 -31.93 -5.20 -21.05
C THR A 108 -30.80 -5.90 -21.82
N ALA A 109 -29.58 -5.34 -21.80
CA ALA A 109 -28.40 -5.97 -22.37
C ALA A 109 -27.91 -7.18 -21.54
N GLN A 110 -28.04 -7.12 -20.21
CA GLN A 110 -27.75 -8.25 -19.31
C GLN A 110 -28.80 -9.37 -19.43
N GLU A 111 -30.08 -9.02 -19.57
CA GLU A 111 -31.20 -9.96 -19.71
C GLU A 111 -31.34 -10.49 -21.15
N GLY A 112 -30.79 -9.78 -22.13
CA GLY A 112 -30.92 -10.06 -23.57
C GLY A 112 -29.63 -10.48 -24.27
N TRP A 113 -28.65 -11.05 -23.55
CA TRP A 113 -27.41 -11.55 -24.15
C TRP A 113 -27.67 -12.83 -24.97
N ASP A 114 -28.16 -12.62 -26.19
CA ASP A 114 -28.11 -13.54 -27.34
C ASP A 114 -27.05 -12.99 -28.31
N GLU A 115 -26.20 -13.88 -28.84
CA GLU A 115 -24.87 -13.63 -29.46
C GLU A 115 -24.84 -12.73 -30.74
N LYS A 116 -25.91 -11.99 -31.08
CA LYS A 116 -26.08 -11.48 -32.46
C LYS A 116 -26.29 -9.98 -32.72
N THR A 117 -26.23 -9.09 -31.73
CA THR A 117 -26.33 -7.64 -32.04
C THR A 117 -25.57 -6.76 -31.04
N GLU A 118 -24.53 -6.06 -31.50
CA GLU A 118 -23.84 -4.98 -30.78
C GLU A 118 -24.50 -3.61 -31.07
N PRO A 119 -24.73 -2.76 -30.06
CA PRO A 119 -24.97 -1.33 -30.26
C PRO A 119 -23.69 -0.48 -30.01
N GLU A 120 -23.47 0.51 -30.88
CA GLU A 120 -22.39 1.51 -30.82
C GLU A 120 -22.55 2.47 -29.62
N ILE A 121 -21.47 2.69 -28.86
CA ILE A 121 -21.34 3.79 -27.87
C ILE A 121 -20.03 4.54 -28.17
N GLU A 122 -20.12 5.84 -28.44
CA GLU A 122 -18.98 6.75 -28.67
C GLU A 122 -18.47 7.35 -27.34
N LEU A 123 -17.15 7.41 -27.16
CA LEU A 123 -16.46 8.17 -26.11
C LEU A 123 -15.38 9.10 -26.71
N PRO A 124 -15.05 10.23 -26.06
CA PRO A 124 -14.32 11.34 -26.68
C PRO A 124 -12.79 11.16 -26.71
N GLU A 125 -12.15 11.57 -27.81
CA GLU A 125 -10.69 11.49 -28.04
C GLU A 125 -9.99 12.88 -28.11
N MET A 126 -8.70 12.92 -27.75
CA MET A 126 -7.66 13.84 -28.25
C MET A 126 -6.35 13.08 -28.55
N PRO A 127 -5.35 13.64 -29.25
CA PRO A 127 -5.38 14.11 -30.63
C PRO A 127 -4.30 13.37 -31.45
N ILE A 128 -4.71 12.55 -32.43
CA ILE A 128 -3.83 12.07 -33.50
C ILE A 128 -4.27 12.78 -34.78
N ALA A 129 -3.69 13.93 -35.10
CA ALA A 129 -3.76 14.49 -36.47
C ALA A 129 -2.71 13.70 -37.30
N ALA A 130 -2.98 13.05 -38.43
CA ALA A 130 -3.57 13.59 -39.63
C ALA A 130 -3.97 12.45 -40.62
N ARG A 131 -5.00 11.66 -40.31
CA ARG A 131 -5.65 10.77 -41.30
C ARG A 131 -7.16 11.05 -41.40
N PRO A 132 -7.83 10.88 -42.55
CA PRO A 132 -9.29 10.93 -42.64
C PRO A 132 -9.93 9.89 -41.69
N ALA A 133 -11.07 10.21 -41.08
CA ALA A 133 -11.74 9.35 -40.10
C ALA A 133 -12.08 7.95 -40.65
N GLY A 134 -12.39 7.85 -41.95
CA GLY A 134 -12.62 6.58 -42.64
C GLY A 134 -11.38 5.67 -42.68
N GLU A 135 -10.21 6.23 -43.01
CA GLU A 135 -8.95 5.47 -43.08
C GLU A 135 -8.44 5.02 -41.71
N ARG A 136 -8.77 5.76 -40.63
CA ARG A 136 -8.46 5.34 -39.27
C ARG A 136 -9.33 4.19 -38.81
N ARG A 137 -10.63 4.26 -39.13
CA ARG A 137 -11.61 3.20 -38.84
C ARG A 137 -11.27 1.93 -39.61
N GLU A 138 -10.84 2.06 -40.87
CA GLU A 138 -10.35 0.94 -41.66
C GLU A 138 -8.99 0.42 -41.18
N ALA A 139 -8.01 1.26 -40.83
CA ALA A 139 -6.71 0.79 -40.34
C ALA A 139 -6.81 0.09 -38.96
N LYS A 140 -7.68 0.56 -38.07
CA LYS A 140 -7.92 -0.03 -36.74
C LYS A 140 -8.76 -1.32 -36.83
N LYS A 141 -9.72 -1.40 -37.76
CA LYS A 141 -10.44 -2.66 -38.10
C LYS A 141 -9.59 -3.65 -38.92
N ALA A 142 -8.66 -3.15 -39.74
CA ALA A 142 -7.83 -3.98 -40.62
C ALA A 142 -6.76 -4.78 -39.88
N PHE A 143 -6.43 -4.40 -38.64
CA PHE A 143 -5.36 -5.03 -37.89
C PHE A 143 -5.72 -5.30 -36.42
N ASP A 144 -6.64 -6.23 -36.24
CA ASP A 144 -6.83 -6.96 -34.99
C ASP A 144 -6.09 -8.33 -35.11
N PRO A 145 -4.92 -8.50 -34.45
CA PRO A 145 -4.14 -9.73 -34.52
C PRO A 145 -4.93 -10.95 -34.00
N GLU A 146 -5.77 -10.74 -32.98
CA GLU A 146 -6.52 -11.80 -32.33
C GLU A 146 -7.68 -12.26 -33.21
N ALA A 147 -8.41 -11.33 -33.83
CA ALA A 147 -9.44 -11.66 -34.82
C ALA A 147 -8.87 -12.42 -36.03
N ARG A 148 -7.71 -12.01 -36.55
CA ARG A 148 -7.04 -12.73 -37.65
C ARG A 148 -6.57 -14.12 -37.25
N LEU A 149 -6.00 -14.28 -36.06
CA LEU A 149 -5.61 -15.59 -35.54
C LEU A 149 -6.84 -16.50 -35.36
N ASN A 150 -7.94 -15.97 -34.86
CA ASN A 150 -9.19 -16.70 -34.72
C ASN A 150 -9.80 -17.09 -36.08
N ALA A 151 -9.69 -16.23 -37.10
CA ALA A 151 -10.08 -16.56 -38.47
C ALA A 151 -9.23 -17.72 -39.06
N LEU A 152 -7.91 -17.71 -38.83
CA LEU A 152 -7.01 -18.80 -39.25
C LEU A 152 -7.36 -20.12 -38.55
N ARG A 153 -7.64 -20.09 -37.23
CA ARG A 153 -8.10 -21.26 -36.46
C ARG A 153 -9.44 -21.79 -36.97
N LYS A 154 -10.38 -20.91 -37.33
CA LYS A 154 -11.66 -21.30 -37.90
C LYS A 154 -11.47 -21.94 -39.29
N LYS A 155 -10.59 -21.36 -40.12
CA LYS A 155 -10.24 -21.88 -41.45
C LYS A 155 -9.59 -23.27 -41.36
N SER A 156 -8.65 -23.48 -40.44
CA SER A 156 -7.99 -24.78 -40.26
C SER A 156 -8.98 -25.87 -39.84
N LYS A 157 -9.89 -25.58 -38.89
CA LYS A 157 -10.98 -26.48 -38.50
C LYS A 157 -11.90 -26.82 -39.68
N GLY A 158 -12.22 -25.83 -40.52
CA GLY A 158 -13.01 -26.02 -41.74
C GLY A 158 -12.32 -26.96 -42.74
N ILE A 159 -11.03 -26.75 -42.99
CA ILE A 159 -10.23 -27.61 -43.89
C ILE A 159 -10.23 -29.05 -43.40
N LEU A 160 -10.00 -29.28 -42.10
CA LEU A 160 -10.03 -30.64 -41.53
C LEU A 160 -11.40 -31.30 -41.67
N ALA A 161 -12.49 -30.57 -41.47
CA ALA A 161 -13.83 -31.08 -41.69
C ALA A 161 -14.07 -31.46 -43.16
N THR A 162 -13.65 -30.62 -44.10
CA THR A 162 -13.74 -30.89 -45.54
C THR A 162 -12.94 -32.14 -45.92
N LEU A 163 -11.69 -32.28 -45.45
CA LEU A 163 -10.86 -33.44 -45.76
C LEU A 163 -11.42 -34.75 -45.22
N ARG A 164 -12.00 -34.74 -44.01
CA ARG A 164 -12.67 -35.94 -43.45
C ARG A 164 -13.88 -36.38 -44.29
N SER A 165 -14.59 -35.44 -44.90
CA SER A 165 -15.78 -35.72 -45.71
C SER A 165 -15.48 -36.25 -47.12
N LEU A 166 -14.24 -36.13 -47.60
CA LEU A 166 -13.87 -36.52 -48.96
C LEU A 166 -13.51 -38.02 -49.06
N PRO A 167 -13.82 -38.67 -50.19
CA PRO A 167 -13.25 -39.96 -50.57
C PRO A 167 -11.72 -39.94 -50.57
N GLU A 168 -11.10 -41.06 -50.19
CA GLU A 168 -9.66 -41.16 -49.95
C GLU A 168 -8.81 -40.80 -51.18
N ASP A 169 -9.28 -41.17 -52.38
CA ASP A 169 -8.67 -40.84 -53.67
C ASP A 169 -8.67 -39.34 -54.00
N ARG A 170 -9.46 -38.52 -53.29
CA ARG A 170 -9.55 -37.07 -53.48
C ARG A 170 -8.96 -36.25 -52.34
N ARG A 171 -8.65 -36.88 -51.19
CA ARG A 171 -8.15 -36.17 -50.00
C ARG A 171 -6.80 -35.52 -50.26
N GLU A 172 -5.92 -36.16 -51.02
CA GLU A 172 -4.57 -35.68 -51.28
C GLU A 172 -4.60 -34.39 -52.12
N ALA A 173 -5.21 -34.43 -53.32
CA ALA A 173 -5.27 -33.28 -54.22
C ALA A 173 -6.04 -32.08 -53.63
N VAL A 174 -7.12 -32.33 -52.88
CA VAL A 174 -7.86 -31.25 -52.20
C VAL A 174 -7.13 -30.76 -50.95
N GLY A 175 -6.42 -31.66 -50.26
CA GLY A 175 -5.56 -31.35 -49.12
C GLY A 175 -4.44 -30.41 -49.48
N GLU A 176 -3.66 -30.71 -50.52
CA GLU A 176 -2.57 -29.83 -50.98
C GLU A 176 -3.06 -28.42 -51.27
N ARG A 177 -4.20 -28.29 -51.97
CA ARG A 177 -4.76 -26.98 -52.28
C ARG A 177 -5.18 -26.22 -51.02
N LEU A 178 -5.97 -26.85 -50.14
CA LEU A 178 -6.52 -26.19 -48.95
C LEU A 178 -5.42 -25.85 -47.92
N TYR A 179 -4.43 -26.73 -47.73
CA TYR A 179 -3.28 -26.43 -46.88
C TYR A 179 -2.36 -25.38 -47.50
N GLY A 180 -2.23 -25.33 -48.84
CA GLY A 180 -1.54 -24.24 -49.54
C GLY A 180 -2.18 -22.87 -49.27
N GLU A 181 -3.52 -22.79 -49.35
CA GLU A 181 -4.28 -21.57 -49.02
C GLU A 181 -4.09 -21.16 -47.54
N LEU A 182 -4.12 -22.11 -46.60
CA LEU A 182 -3.90 -21.82 -45.18
C LEU A 182 -2.46 -21.37 -44.90
N ARG A 183 -1.47 -21.95 -45.61
CA ARG A 183 -0.06 -21.60 -45.48
C ARG A 183 0.19 -20.16 -45.93
N GLU A 184 -0.39 -19.74 -47.05
CA GLU A 184 -0.24 -18.36 -47.53
C GLU A 184 -0.90 -17.36 -46.58
N ASP A 185 -2.07 -17.69 -46.02
CA ASP A 185 -2.72 -16.84 -45.02
C ASP A 185 -1.90 -16.69 -43.73
N MET A 186 -1.26 -17.78 -43.26
CA MET A 186 -0.35 -17.71 -42.10
C MET A 186 0.89 -16.88 -42.39
N LYS A 187 1.45 -16.99 -43.61
CA LYS A 187 2.60 -16.18 -44.04
C LYS A 187 2.25 -14.69 -44.04
N ASN A 188 1.10 -14.34 -44.62
CA ASN A 188 0.59 -12.97 -44.62
C ASN A 188 0.34 -12.43 -43.20
N TYR A 189 -0.14 -13.28 -42.28
CA TYR A 189 -0.28 -12.91 -40.87
C TYR A 189 1.06 -12.65 -40.18
N LYS A 190 2.08 -13.50 -40.40
CA LYS A 190 3.44 -13.33 -39.87
C LYS A 190 4.10 -12.03 -40.40
N GLU A 191 4.00 -11.76 -41.69
CA GLU A 191 4.57 -10.54 -42.30
C GLU A 191 3.96 -9.27 -41.71
N ALA A 192 2.64 -9.26 -41.48
CA ALA A 192 1.97 -8.10 -40.93
C ALA A 192 2.30 -7.88 -39.43
N LEU A 193 2.51 -8.95 -38.64
CA LEU A 193 3.03 -8.84 -37.26
C LEU A 193 4.46 -8.26 -37.23
N LEU A 194 5.33 -8.70 -38.15
CA LEU A 194 6.69 -8.18 -38.28
C LEU A 194 6.70 -6.68 -38.63
N GLU A 195 5.80 -6.23 -39.51
CA GLU A 195 5.66 -4.82 -39.86
C GLU A 195 5.21 -3.97 -38.66
N GLN A 196 4.28 -4.49 -37.84
CA GLN A 196 3.87 -3.83 -36.60
C GLN A 196 5.03 -3.68 -35.61
N ARG A 197 5.82 -4.75 -35.40
CA ARG A 197 7.00 -4.72 -34.53
C ARG A 197 8.02 -3.66 -34.99
N ARG A 198 8.27 -3.57 -36.30
CA ARG A 198 9.15 -2.54 -36.88
C ARG A 198 8.62 -1.12 -36.64
N ALA A 199 7.30 -0.91 -36.70
CA ALA A 199 6.69 0.39 -36.43
C ALA A 199 6.87 0.82 -34.97
N VAL A 200 6.70 -0.11 -34.02
CA VAL A 200 6.91 0.15 -32.58
C VAL A 200 8.38 0.46 -32.28
N ALA A 201 9.32 -0.29 -32.86
CA ALA A 201 10.76 -0.05 -32.69
C ALA A 201 11.17 1.36 -33.12
N LYS A 202 10.63 1.87 -34.24
CA LYS A 202 10.89 3.26 -34.69
C LYS A 202 10.38 4.32 -33.71
N ILE A 203 9.26 4.08 -33.04
CA ILE A 203 8.72 5.00 -32.02
C ILE A 203 9.65 5.03 -30.80
N ILE A 204 10.15 3.88 -30.37
CA ILE A 204 11.08 3.75 -29.24
C ILE A 204 12.38 4.51 -29.54
N GLU A 205 12.96 4.36 -30.73
CA GLU A 205 14.20 5.06 -31.10
C GLU A 205 14.02 6.59 -31.09
N GLY A 206 12.90 7.09 -31.62
CA GLY A 206 12.59 8.52 -31.58
C GLY A 206 12.33 9.08 -30.17
N VAL A 207 11.97 8.24 -29.18
CA VAL A 207 11.90 8.63 -27.76
C VAL A 207 13.30 8.64 -27.14
N ARG A 208 14.13 7.65 -27.46
CA ARG A 208 15.52 7.53 -26.99
C ARG A 208 16.37 8.73 -27.42
N GLU A 209 16.30 9.14 -28.68
CA GLU A 209 17.04 10.30 -29.20
C GLU A 209 16.69 11.59 -28.44
N ARG A 210 15.41 11.79 -28.09
CA ARG A 210 14.95 12.95 -27.30
C ARG A 210 15.44 12.92 -25.86
N ILE A 211 15.54 11.74 -25.25
CA ILE A 211 16.08 11.57 -23.90
C ILE A 211 17.59 11.80 -23.90
N MET A 212 18.33 11.21 -24.85
CA MET A 212 19.78 11.37 -24.93
C MET A 212 20.18 12.82 -25.23
N GLY A 213 19.43 13.53 -26.08
CA GLY A 213 19.60 14.97 -26.31
C GLY A 213 19.38 15.84 -25.06
N SER A 214 18.78 15.30 -23.99
CA SER A 214 18.55 16.03 -22.72
C SER A 214 19.62 15.78 -21.64
N MET A 215 20.56 14.84 -21.85
CA MET A 215 21.50 14.38 -20.81
C MET A 215 22.93 14.96 -20.91
N GLU A 216 23.17 16.03 -21.67
CA GLU A 216 24.48 16.67 -21.81
C GLU A 216 24.94 17.44 -20.55
N THR A 217 25.38 16.72 -19.50
CA THR A 217 26.15 17.29 -18.37
C THR A 217 27.49 16.58 -18.18
N ALA A 218 28.48 17.29 -17.61
CA ALA A 218 29.89 16.86 -17.54
C ALA A 218 30.15 15.51 -16.85
N GLY A 219 29.25 15.05 -15.97
CA GLY A 219 29.35 13.73 -15.33
C GLY A 219 28.98 12.55 -16.24
N GLY A 220 28.12 12.77 -17.24
CA GLY A 220 27.77 11.75 -18.24
C GLY A 220 28.88 11.52 -19.26
N LYS A 221 29.64 12.58 -19.58
CA LYS A 221 30.71 12.55 -20.58
C LYS A 221 31.86 11.61 -20.21
N LYS A 222 32.31 11.64 -18.94
CA LYS A 222 33.42 10.80 -18.45
C LYS A 222 33.05 9.32 -18.31
N LEU A 223 31.79 9.02 -17.96
CA LEU A 223 31.31 7.63 -17.94
C LEU A 223 31.13 7.10 -19.36
N GLY A 224 30.69 7.94 -20.31
CA GLY A 224 30.65 7.62 -21.73
C GLY A 224 32.04 7.30 -22.29
N GLU A 225 33.05 8.10 -21.97
CA GLU A 225 34.44 7.87 -22.41
C GLU A 225 35.03 6.54 -21.89
N VAL A 226 34.70 6.15 -20.65
CA VAL A 226 35.16 4.88 -20.05
C VAL A 226 34.43 3.68 -20.66
N ILE A 227 33.15 3.83 -21.01
CA ILE A 227 32.37 2.80 -21.71
C ILE A 227 32.88 2.64 -23.15
N ASP A 228 33.12 3.74 -23.88
CA ASP A 228 33.71 3.73 -25.22
C ASP A 228 35.13 3.14 -25.25
N MET A 229 35.90 3.29 -24.17
CA MET A 229 37.19 2.61 -24.00
C MET A 229 37.04 1.11 -23.82
N PHE A 230 36.04 0.67 -23.08
CA PHE A 230 35.74 -0.75 -22.86
C PHE A 230 35.29 -1.42 -24.16
N ASP A 231 34.36 -0.80 -24.88
CA ASP A 231 33.82 -1.31 -26.15
C ASP A 231 34.91 -1.41 -27.22
N ARG A 232 35.82 -0.42 -27.31
CA ARG A 232 36.97 -0.49 -28.24
C ARG A 232 37.95 -1.60 -27.86
N ALA A 233 38.29 -1.73 -26.58
CA ALA A 233 39.22 -2.76 -26.12
C ALA A 233 38.69 -4.18 -26.41
N GLU A 234 37.37 -4.36 -26.32
CA GLU A 234 36.68 -5.61 -26.59
C GLU A 234 36.57 -5.92 -28.09
N ILE A 235 36.23 -4.91 -28.92
CA ILE A 235 36.17 -5.06 -30.39
C ILE A 235 37.55 -5.35 -31.00
N TYR A 236 38.63 -4.75 -30.47
CA TYR A 236 39.98 -4.90 -31.02
C TYR A 236 40.85 -5.94 -30.28
N GLY A 237 40.31 -6.59 -29.24
CA GLY A 237 41.01 -7.64 -28.50
C GLY A 237 42.31 -7.18 -27.83
N ASN A 238 42.34 -5.97 -27.26
CA ASN A 238 43.53 -5.38 -26.62
C ASN A 238 43.50 -5.58 -25.08
N PRO A 239 44.26 -6.55 -24.52
CA PRO A 239 44.15 -6.92 -23.11
C PRO A 239 44.62 -5.83 -22.15
N ASP A 240 45.53 -4.95 -22.59
CA ASP A 240 46.09 -3.89 -21.76
C ASP A 240 45.13 -2.71 -21.63
N GLU A 241 44.40 -2.37 -22.70
CA GLU A 241 43.30 -1.39 -22.64
C GLU A 241 42.12 -1.93 -21.83
N GLN A 242 41.82 -3.23 -21.93
CA GLN A 242 40.77 -3.86 -21.14
C GLN A 242 41.10 -3.83 -19.63
N LYS A 243 42.35 -4.14 -19.26
CA LYS A 243 42.83 -4.01 -17.87
C LYS A 243 42.78 -2.58 -17.36
N LYS A 244 43.15 -1.61 -18.20
CA LYS A 244 43.08 -0.19 -17.86
C LYS A 244 41.63 0.26 -17.63
N ALA A 245 40.72 -0.10 -18.53
CA ALA A 245 39.30 0.22 -18.42
C ALA A 245 38.66 -0.45 -17.19
N GLN A 246 39.02 -1.70 -16.87
CA GLN A 246 38.59 -2.39 -15.65
C GLN A 246 39.07 -1.71 -14.36
N SER A 247 40.33 -1.25 -14.33
CA SER A 247 40.89 -0.51 -13.20
C SER A 247 40.15 0.81 -12.99
N GLU A 248 39.91 1.57 -14.06
CA GLU A 248 39.18 2.84 -14.00
C GLU A 248 37.70 2.65 -13.59
N LEU A 249 37.06 1.56 -14.03
CA LEU A 249 35.69 1.20 -13.63
C LEU A 249 35.63 0.79 -12.15
N PHE A 250 36.64 0.06 -11.65
CA PHE A 250 36.74 -0.34 -10.25
C PHE A 250 36.98 0.86 -9.32
N GLU A 251 37.86 1.79 -9.71
CA GLU A 251 38.08 3.04 -8.98
C GLU A 251 36.80 3.88 -8.94
N TYR A 252 36.05 3.94 -10.05
CA TYR A 252 34.75 4.61 -10.11
C TYR A 252 33.71 3.94 -9.19
N GLY A 253 33.66 2.61 -9.17
CA GLY A 253 32.76 1.83 -8.30
C GLY A 253 33.08 1.96 -6.81
N SER A 254 34.36 1.93 -6.44
CA SER A 254 34.85 2.13 -5.07
C SER A 254 34.57 3.56 -4.57
N ALA A 255 34.78 4.57 -5.43
CA ALA A 255 34.39 5.94 -5.16
C ALA A 255 32.87 6.08 -4.94
N SER A 256 32.05 5.36 -5.71
CA SER A 256 30.59 5.36 -5.54
C SER A 256 30.12 4.71 -4.24
N ASN A 257 30.75 3.62 -3.80
CA ASN A 257 30.40 2.93 -2.55
C ASN A 257 30.83 3.74 -1.32
N ASN A 258 31.98 4.42 -1.39
CA ASN A 258 32.39 5.39 -0.36
C ASN A 258 31.46 6.60 -0.31
N ARG A 259 30.93 7.08 -1.45
CA ARG A 259 29.86 8.10 -1.48
C ARG A 259 28.56 7.64 -0.80
N ALA A 260 28.21 6.35 -0.88
CA ALA A 260 27.01 5.81 -0.23
C ALA A 260 27.12 5.82 1.31
N LYS A 261 28.22 5.31 1.87
CA LYS A 261 28.48 5.35 3.34
C LYS A 261 28.56 6.77 3.88
N SER A 262 29.13 7.66 3.08
CA SER A 262 29.23 9.08 3.35
C SER A 262 27.87 9.78 3.40
N SER A 263 26.97 9.43 2.50
CA SER A 263 25.61 9.96 2.48
C SER A 263 24.84 9.60 3.75
N THR A 264 25.06 8.40 4.30
CA THR A 264 24.45 7.94 5.57
C THR A 264 24.93 8.76 6.77
N ASN A 265 26.22 9.12 6.82
CA ASN A 265 26.77 9.96 7.89
C ASN A 265 26.29 11.42 7.80
N VAL A 266 26.17 11.95 6.57
CA VAL A 266 25.54 13.26 6.33
C VAL A 266 24.06 13.24 6.73
N TYR A 267 23.34 12.14 6.49
CA TYR A 267 21.94 11.97 6.90
C TYR A 267 21.77 11.85 8.42
N ALA A 268 22.66 11.12 9.10
CA ALA A 268 22.72 11.07 10.57
C ALA A 268 23.04 12.46 11.16
N GLY A 269 23.84 13.24 10.44
CA GLY A 269 24.05 14.66 10.66
C GLY A 269 22.77 15.48 10.57
N ALA A 270 22.04 15.37 9.47
CA ALA A 270 20.76 16.05 9.25
C ALA A 270 19.69 15.66 10.28
N LEU A 271 19.70 14.42 10.77
CA LEU A 271 18.84 13.99 11.88
C LEU A 271 19.22 14.63 13.22
N ARG A 272 20.51 14.95 13.43
CA ARG A 272 20.95 15.79 14.56
C ARG A 272 20.50 17.24 14.41
N ILE A 273 20.50 17.79 13.19
CA ILE A 273 19.91 19.12 12.88
C ILE A 273 18.44 19.19 13.33
N LYS A 274 17.68 18.12 13.09
CA LYS A 274 16.25 18.04 13.43
C LYS A 274 15.99 18.14 14.95
N LYS A 275 16.98 17.84 15.79
CA LYS A 275 16.89 17.90 17.26
C LYS A 275 17.68 19.07 17.87
N SER A 276 18.49 19.78 17.11
CA SER A 276 19.54 20.59 17.70
C SER A 276 19.21 22.07 17.82
N GLU A 277 19.27 22.56 19.06
CA GLU A 277 19.53 23.96 19.41
C GLU A 277 20.96 24.42 19.07
N LEU A 278 21.72 23.63 18.28
CA LEU A 278 23.13 23.90 18.00
C LEU A 278 23.28 25.28 17.32
N PRO A 279 24.24 26.10 17.80
CA PRO A 279 24.63 27.34 17.13
C PRO A 279 25.05 27.07 15.68
N GLU A 280 24.78 28.03 14.80
CA GLU A 280 25.09 27.95 13.36
C GLU A 280 26.53 27.50 13.10
N ARG A 281 27.48 28.05 13.86
CA ARG A 281 28.89 27.68 13.78
C ARG A 281 29.13 26.20 14.05
N GLU A 282 28.54 25.65 15.10
CA GLU A 282 28.73 24.24 15.47
C GLU A 282 28.13 23.29 14.44
N LEU A 283 27.00 23.69 13.86
CA LEU A 283 26.38 22.94 12.79
C LEU A 283 27.24 22.97 11.51
N SER A 284 27.73 24.14 11.11
CA SER A 284 28.62 24.29 9.97
C SER A 284 29.91 23.46 10.15
N ASP A 285 30.50 23.49 11.34
CA ASP A 285 31.69 22.71 11.69
C ASP A 285 31.41 21.20 11.66
N PHE A 286 30.23 20.77 12.12
CA PHE A 286 29.81 19.38 12.07
C PHE A 286 29.62 18.90 10.63
N ILE A 287 28.98 19.70 9.77
CA ILE A 287 28.76 19.33 8.37
C ILE A 287 30.08 19.33 7.60
N THR A 288 30.94 20.31 7.82
CA THR A 288 32.28 20.36 7.22
C THR A 288 33.10 19.14 7.58
N ARG A 289 33.13 18.74 8.86
CA ARG A 289 33.76 17.48 9.30
C ARG A 289 33.14 16.27 8.61
N SER A 290 31.81 16.18 8.59
CA SER A 290 31.10 15.07 7.94
C SER A 290 31.38 14.98 6.44
N MET A 291 31.50 16.11 5.73
CA MET A 291 31.86 16.18 4.30
C MET A 291 33.30 15.76 4.04
N ASN A 292 34.22 16.08 4.97
CA ASN A 292 35.62 15.70 4.90
C ASN A 292 35.81 14.20 5.18
N ASP A 293 35.15 13.68 6.22
CA ASP A 293 35.14 12.25 6.55
C ASP A 293 34.56 11.43 5.40
N ALA A 294 33.54 12.00 4.73
CA ALA A 294 32.91 11.46 3.55
C ALA A 294 33.75 11.48 2.26
N ARG A 295 34.87 12.23 2.26
CA ARG A 295 35.67 12.49 1.05
C ARG A 295 34.81 12.92 -0.15
N LEU A 296 33.82 13.79 0.09
CA LEU A 296 33.00 14.35 -1.00
C LEU A 296 33.91 15.13 -1.97
N ASN A 297 33.64 15.00 -3.27
CA ASN A 297 34.30 15.86 -4.26
C ASN A 297 33.75 17.30 -4.15
N ASP A 298 34.46 18.25 -4.77
CA ASP A 298 34.14 19.67 -4.61
C ASP A 298 32.72 20.00 -5.09
N ASP A 299 32.25 19.44 -6.21
CA ASP A 299 30.86 19.59 -6.65
C ASP A 299 29.80 19.10 -5.65
N ALA A 300 30.08 18.02 -4.92
CA ALA A 300 29.18 17.50 -3.89
C ALA A 300 29.27 18.35 -2.61
N ARG A 301 30.47 18.80 -2.24
CA ARG A 301 30.67 19.76 -1.14
C ARG A 301 29.93 21.05 -1.41
N ASP A 302 30.00 21.57 -2.62
CA ASP A 302 29.29 22.78 -3.05
C ASP A 302 27.77 22.61 -2.98
N ARG A 303 27.25 21.44 -3.39
CA ARG A 303 25.81 21.15 -3.28
C ARG A 303 25.34 21.05 -1.83
N VAL A 304 26.12 20.39 -0.97
CA VAL A 304 25.82 20.32 0.47
C VAL A 304 25.94 21.71 1.09
N GLY A 305 26.99 22.47 0.78
CA GLY A 305 27.19 23.85 1.22
C GLY A 305 26.00 24.74 0.88
N ARG A 306 25.54 24.73 -0.38
CA ARG A 306 24.32 25.45 -0.80
C ARG A 306 23.06 24.98 -0.10
N ALA A 307 22.94 23.69 0.22
CA ALA A 307 21.78 23.17 0.97
C ALA A 307 21.81 23.63 2.43
N VAL A 308 23.00 23.70 3.04
CA VAL A 308 23.21 24.19 4.40
C VAL A 308 22.97 25.69 4.50
N GLU A 309 23.48 26.46 3.54
CA GLU A 309 23.21 27.89 3.41
C GLU A 309 21.70 28.14 3.35
N LYS A 310 20.97 27.41 2.50
CA LYS A 310 19.50 27.48 2.45
C LYS A 310 18.81 27.11 3.77
N ILE A 311 19.38 26.21 4.57
CA ILE A 311 18.85 25.85 5.89
C ILE A 311 19.03 27.03 6.85
N PHE A 312 20.20 27.69 6.84
CA PHE A 312 20.46 28.86 7.65
C PHE A 312 19.60 30.06 7.20
N ASP A 313 19.49 30.32 5.90
CA ASP A 313 18.61 31.36 5.35
C ASP A 313 17.16 31.16 5.82
N ARG A 314 16.67 29.90 5.80
CA ARG A 314 15.32 29.58 6.29
C ARG A 314 15.19 29.77 7.78
N ARG A 315 16.19 29.36 8.57
CA ARG A 315 16.17 29.54 10.03
C ARG A 315 16.19 31.02 10.40
N GLN A 316 17.04 31.80 9.75
CA GLN A 316 17.06 33.25 9.90
C GLN A 316 15.71 33.86 9.53
N ALA A 317 15.10 33.48 8.40
CA ALA A 317 13.78 33.96 8.02
C ALA A 317 12.69 33.59 9.03
N ILE A 318 12.79 32.40 9.65
CA ILE A 318 11.89 32.00 10.74
C ILE A 318 12.14 32.86 11.98
N ASP A 319 13.40 33.07 12.38
CA ASP A 319 13.76 33.88 13.54
C ASP A 319 13.33 35.35 13.35
N GLU A 320 13.47 35.90 12.14
CA GLU A 320 12.97 37.23 11.76
C GLU A 320 11.44 37.29 11.78
N LEU A 321 10.76 36.26 11.26
CA LEU A 321 9.31 36.16 11.31
C LEU A 321 8.78 36.08 12.75
N MET A 322 9.46 35.32 13.61
CA MET A 322 9.11 35.16 15.02
C MET A 322 9.49 36.39 15.87
N GLY A 323 10.55 37.11 15.49
CA GLY A 323 11.04 38.31 16.19
C GLY A 323 10.32 39.60 15.81
N SER A 324 9.78 39.68 14.59
CA SER A 324 9.08 40.87 14.08
C SER A 324 7.64 41.02 14.62
N SER A 325 7.02 39.93 15.06
CA SER A 325 5.70 39.96 15.71
C SER A 325 5.61 38.99 16.88
N ASN A 326 5.29 39.51 18.06
CA ASN A 326 5.06 38.69 19.25
C ASN A 326 3.71 37.97 19.25
N LYS A 327 2.87 38.13 18.22
CA LYS A 327 1.50 37.59 18.20
C LYS A 327 1.33 36.55 17.09
N PRO A 328 0.98 35.30 17.42
CA PRO A 328 0.71 34.24 16.44
C PRO A 328 -0.24 34.62 15.30
N GLY A 329 -1.27 35.43 15.58
CA GLY A 329 -2.22 35.87 14.56
C GLY A 329 -1.63 36.83 13.53
N GLU A 330 -0.71 37.71 13.94
CA GLU A 330 -0.01 38.59 13.02
C GLU A 330 0.97 37.80 12.14
N ILE A 331 1.66 36.80 12.68
CA ILE A 331 2.49 35.87 11.92
C ILE A 331 1.66 35.12 10.87
N PHE A 332 0.48 34.61 11.28
CA PHE A 332 -0.46 33.98 10.36
C PHE A 332 -0.87 34.93 9.23
N ARG A 333 -1.22 36.18 9.57
CA ARG A 333 -1.57 37.20 8.58
C ARG A 333 -0.44 37.52 7.62
N VAL A 334 0.80 37.62 8.10
CA VAL A 334 1.97 37.83 7.24
C VAL A 334 2.16 36.66 6.28
N CYS A 335 1.96 35.42 6.73
CA CYS A 335 2.16 34.23 5.90
C CYS A 335 1.04 33.99 4.89
N PHE A 336 -0.21 34.26 5.27
CA PHE A 336 -1.40 33.84 4.51
C PHE A 336 -2.27 34.99 3.99
N GLY A 337 -1.88 36.25 4.26
CA GLY A 337 -2.53 37.44 3.70
C GLY A 337 -3.89 37.80 4.32
N ARG A 338 -4.33 37.11 5.39
CA ARG A 338 -5.58 37.41 6.11
C ARG A 338 -5.43 37.20 7.61
N GLU A 339 -6.26 37.88 8.40
CA GLU A 339 -6.39 37.56 9.83
C GLU A 339 -6.93 36.14 10.01
N PRO A 340 -6.45 35.37 11.00
CA PRO A 340 -7.05 34.08 11.31
C PRO A 340 -8.46 34.26 11.86
N VAL A 341 -9.34 33.30 11.55
CA VAL A 341 -10.69 33.23 12.10
C VAL A 341 -10.66 32.76 13.56
N GLY A 342 -9.81 31.79 13.86
CA GLY A 342 -9.59 31.23 15.19
C GLY A 342 -8.31 31.70 15.87
N TRP A 343 -8.03 31.12 17.04
CA TRP A 343 -6.71 31.29 17.66
C TRP A 343 -5.67 30.51 16.86
N ILE A 344 -4.44 31.02 16.80
CA ILE A 344 -3.32 30.37 16.14
C ILE A 344 -2.21 30.11 17.16
N GLN A 345 -1.58 28.95 17.07
CA GLN A 345 -0.28 28.69 17.72
C GLN A 345 0.76 28.43 16.63
N VAL A 346 1.84 29.20 16.67
CA VAL A 346 2.97 29.04 15.77
C VAL A 346 4.04 28.21 16.48
N ILE A 347 4.45 27.10 15.87
CA ILE A 347 5.49 26.21 16.38
C ILE A 347 6.68 26.29 15.41
N PRO A 348 7.77 26.98 15.79
CA PRO A 348 8.96 27.06 14.94
C PRO A 348 9.65 25.70 14.91
N GLY A 349 9.81 25.15 13.71
CA GLY A 349 10.68 24.00 13.44
C GLY A 349 12.06 24.45 12.94
N PRO A 350 13.00 23.51 12.73
CA PRO A 350 14.36 23.85 12.33
C PRO A 350 14.48 24.59 10.99
N VAL A 351 13.55 24.33 10.07
CA VAL A 351 13.53 24.88 8.69
C VAL A 351 12.12 25.15 8.17
N THR A 352 11.11 24.96 9.02
CA THR A 352 9.69 25.06 8.68
C THR A 352 8.92 25.66 9.86
N VAL A 353 7.85 26.40 9.57
CA VAL A 353 6.93 26.90 10.59
C VAL A 353 5.67 26.05 10.56
N TYR A 354 5.26 25.54 11.71
CA TYR A 354 4.00 24.81 11.84
C TYR A 354 2.93 25.70 12.46
N PHE A 355 1.72 25.64 11.94
CA PHE A 355 0.57 26.39 12.44
C PHE A 355 -0.47 25.42 13.01
N ARG A 356 -0.79 25.60 14.30
CA ARG A 356 -1.94 24.97 14.94
C ARG A 356 -3.13 25.92 14.84
N CYS A 357 -4.24 25.44 14.31
CA CYS A 357 -5.39 26.28 14.04
C CYS A 357 -6.53 25.99 15.02
N GLY A 358 -7.12 27.06 15.53
CA GLY A 358 -8.29 27.00 16.39
C GLY A 358 -9.62 26.94 15.67
N ASP A 359 -9.58 27.05 14.34
CA ASP A 359 -10.75 27.05 13.48
C ASP A 359 -10.45 26.22 12.22
N LEU A 360 -11.49 25.54 11.71
CA LEU A 360 -11.38 24.69 10.52
C LEU A 360 -11.10 25.52 9.25
N GLU A 361 -11.62 26.74 9.15
CA GLU A 361 -11.42 27.62 7.99
C GLU A 361 -9.96 28.03 7.85
N ASP A 362 -9.25 28.24 8.97
CA ASP A 362 -7.81 28.53 8.96
C ASP A 362 -6.99 27.31 8.57
N TYR A 363 -7.35 26.14 9.09
CA TYR A 363 -6.67 24.89 8.72
C TYR A 363 -6.91 24.53 7.25
N ALA A 364 -8.15 24.65 6.78
CA ALA A 364 -8.52 24.39 5.39
C ALA A 364 -7.79 25.35 4.44
N LEU A 365 -7.61 26.62 4.80
CA LEU A 365 -6.86 27.58 4.00
C LEU A 365 -5.42 27.12 3.78
N ILE A 366 -4.75 26.67 4.85
CA ILE A 366 -3.38 26.14 4.77
C ILE A 366 -3.35 24.84 3.97
N HIS A 367 -4.25 23.92 4.27
CA HIS A 367 -4.30 22.58 3.69
C HIS A 367 -4.58 22.59 2.18
N SER A 368 -5.53 23.42 1.74
CA SER A 368 -5.89 23.55 0.32
C SER A 368 -4.87 24.35 -0.51
N GLY A 369 -4.03 25.15 0.14
CA GLY A 369 -3.15 26.09 -0.56
C GLY A 369 -3.87 27.31 -1.14
N ALA A 370 -5.15 27.53 -0.80
CA ALA A 370 -5.96 28.64 -1.30
C ALA A 370 -5.31 30.03 -1.12
N TYR A 371 -4.51 30.19 -0.07
CA TYR A 371 -3.74 31.42 0.17
C TYR A 371 -2.74 31.73 -0.95
N ALA A 372 -2.12 30.73 -1.57
CA ALA A 372 -1.15 30.90 -2.65
C ALA A 372 -1.82 31.39 -3.95
N GLU A 373 -3.11 31.10 -4.09
CA GLU A 373 -3.95 31.55 -5.20
C GLU A 373 -4.59 32.93 -4.93
N GLY A 374 -4.34 33.53 -3.76
CA GLY A 374 -4.97 34.77 -3.33
C GLY A 374 -6.46 34.61 -2.97
N ARG A 375 -6.94 33.38 -2.78
CA ARG A 375 -8.31 33.11 -2.32
C ARG A 375 -8.38 33.28 -0.81
N GLY A 376 -9.25 34.18 -0.35
CA GLY A 376 -9.44 34.48 1.08
C GLY A 376 -10.34 33.49 1.84
N THR A 377 -11.02 32.59 1.14
CA THR A 377 -12.00 31.64 1.69
C THR A 377 -11.87 30.28 1.03
N THR A 378 -12.15 29.22 1.78
CA THR A 378 -12.15 27.85 1.29
C THR A 378 -13.53 27.35 0.88
N SER A 379 -13.60 26.51 -0.15
CA SER A 379 -14.84 25.86 -0.55
C SER A 379 -15.32 24.87 0.52
N ASP A 380 -16.60 24.48 0.49
CA ASP A 380 -17.12 23.45 1.40
C ASP A 380 -16.38 22.12 1.21
N GLU A 381 -16.02 21.78 -0.03
CA GLU A 381 -15.25 20.58 -0.36
C GLU A 381 -13.84 20.62 0.23
N GLU A 382 -13.15 21.77 0.16
CA GLU A 382 -11.82 21.96 0.78
C GLU A 382 -11.89 21.81 2.31
N ARG A 383 -12.97 22.30 2.93
CA ARG A 383 -13.22 22.13 4.37
C ARG A 383 -13.51 20.69 4.75
N GLU A 384 -14.34 19.98 3.98
CA GLU A 384 -14.60 18.56 4.22
C GLU A 384 -13.33 17.72 4.04
N ASN A 385 -12.55 17.97 2.98
CA ASN A 385 -11.26 17.32 2.79
C ASN A 385 -10.30 17.61 3.95
N ALA A 386 -10.26 18.85 4.44
CA ALA A 386 -9.45 19.21 5.59
C ALA A 386 -9.86 18.44 6.86
N LYS A 387 -11.17 18.25 7.11
CA LYS A 387 -11.66 17.42 8.23
C LYS A 387 -11.18 15.96 8.15
N LEU A 388 -11.07 15.41 6.94
CA LEU A 388 -10.62 14.02 6.73
C LEU A 388 -9.14 13.82 7.05
N THR A 389 -8.32 14.88 6.95
CA THR A 389 -6.85 14.77 7.07
C THR A 389 -6.31 14.67 8.50
N SER A 390 -7.17 14.43 9.50
CA SER A 390 -6.81 14.40 10.94
C SER A 390 -6.01 15.64 11.40
N GLY A 391 -6.09 16.73 10.63
CA GLY A 391 -5.42 17.99 10.89
C GLY A 391 -5.81 18.60 12.22
N VAL A 392 -4.89 19.31 12.85
CA VAL A 392 -5.06 19.83 14.20
C VAL A 392 -5.87 21.13 14.19
N ALA A 393 -7.18 21.01 13.91
CA ALA A 393 -8.17 22.06 14.17
C ALA A 393 -8.86 21.80 15.50
N ARG A 394 -8.79 22.74 16.46
CA ARG A 394 -9.60 22.65 17.71
C ARG A 394 -11.03 23.10 17.42
N VAL A 395 -12.03 22.40 17.94
CA VAL A 395 -13.39 22.94 18.09
C VAL A 395 -13.44 23.90 19.30
N PRO A 396 -14.20 25.02 19.26
CA PRO A 396 -14.33 25.96 20.37
C PRO A 396 -14.88 25.33 21.65
N SER A 397 -14.45 25.83 22.82
CA SER A 397 -14.76 25.28 24.14
C SER A 397 -16.27 25.16 24.43
N ARG A 398 -17.09 26.10 23.93
CA ARG A 398 -18.56 26.06 24.06
C ARG A 398 -19.16 24.88 23.31
N ALA A 399 -18.73 24.64 22.08
CA ALA A 399 -19.19 23.50 21.29
C ALA A 399 -18.73 22.18 21.92
N ARG A 400 -17.53 22.13 22.55
CA ARG A 400 -17.12 20.95 23.34
C ARG A 400 -18.01 20.69 24.55
N THR A 401 -18.38 21.72 25.30
CA THR A 401 -19.26 21.54 26.46
C THR A 401 -20.63 21.04 26.03
N GLU A 402 -21.19 21.53 24.92
CA GLU A 402 -22.46 21.02 24.39
C GLU A 402 -22.34 19.59 23.86
N LEU A 403 -21.25 19.24 23.15
CA LEU A 403 -20.97 17.88 22.71
C LEU A 403 -20.86 16.90 23.88
N VAL A 404 -20.10 17.25 24.93
CA VAL A 404 -19.94 16.42 26.13
C VAL A 404 -21.27 16.32 26.89
N LYS A 405 -22.05 17.40 27.03
CA LYS A 405 -23.37 17.35 27.69
C LYS A 405 -24.41 16.53 26.93
N ASN A 406 -24.27 16.41 25.62
CA ASN A 406 -25.17 15.63 24.77
C ASN A 406 -24.81 14.14 24.68
N ASP A 407 -23.64 13.75 25.18
CA ASP A 407 -23.21 12.35 25.23
C ASP A 407 -24.11 11.54 26.21
N PRO A 408 -24.72 10.42 25.76
CA PRO A 408 -25.56 9.57 26.61
C PRO A 408 -24.86 9.09 27.88
N ASP A 409 -23.56 8.84 27.82
CA ASP A 409 -22.77 8.31 28.94
C ASP A 409 -22.49 9.38 30.01
N MET A 410 -22.71 10.66 29.69
CA MET A 410 -22.61 11.76 30.65
C MET A 410 -23.91 11.99 31.40
N LYS A 411 -24.94 11.18 31.16
CA LYS A 411 -26.19 11.18 31.90
C LYS A 411 -26.20 10.04 32.90
N THR A 412 -26.54 10.36 34.14
CA THR A 412 -26.88 9.37 35.17
C THR A 412 -28.05 8.47 34.73
N PRO A 413 -28.30 7.33 35.38
CA PRO A 413 -29.45 6.47 35.06
C PRO A 413 -30.83 7.17 35.11
N SER A 414 -30.93 8.31 35.80
CA SER A 414 -32.12 9.16 35.85
C SER A 414 -32.21 10.18 34.71
N GLY A 415 -31.27 10.17 33.76
CA GLY A 415 -31.20 11.08 32.62
C GLY A 415 -30.63 12.47 32.95
N VAL A 416 -30.21 12.72 34.20
CA VAL A 416 -29.61 13.98 34.63
C VAL A 416 -28.12 13.98 34.26
N ILE A 417 -27.64 15.08 33.69
CA ILE A 417 -26.22 15.27 33.36
C ILE A 417 -25.38 15.20 34.65
N ASP A 418 -24.39 14.32 34.67
CA ASP A 418 -23.42 14.24 35.75
C ASP A 418 -22.34 15.32 35.54
N GLU A 419 -22.50 16.46 36.22
CA GLU A 419 -21.56 17.56 36.10
C GLU A 419 -20.15 17.22 36.58
N GLY A 420 -19.97 16.21 37.44
CA GLY A 420 -18.65 15.72 37.84
C GLY A 420 -17.94 15.05 36.67
N LEU A 421 -18.61 14.13 35.99
CA LEU A 421 -18.12 13.45 34.78
C LEU A 421 -17.87 14.42 33.63
N VAL A 422 -18.76 15.39 33.42
CA VAL A 422 -18.55 16.45 32.42
C VAL A 422 -17.29 17.26 32.74
N ASN A 423 -17.10 17.65 34.00
CA ASN A 423 -15.93 18.44 34.40
C ASN A 423 -14.62 17.64 34.31
N ASP A 424 -14.62 16.36 34.66
CA ASP A 424 -13.43 15.50 34.54
C ASP A 424 -13.08 15.20 33.09
N ARG A 425 -14.09 15.04 32.22
CA ARG A 425 -13.89 14.87 30.77
C ARG A 425 -13.44 16.16 30.09
N MET A 426 -13.95 17.32 30.52
CA MET A 426 -13.44 18.63 30.08
C MET A 426 -11.99 18.85 30.50
N ARG A 427 -11.62 18.50 31.75
CA ARG A 427 -10.22 18.52 32.21
C ARG A 427 -9.31 17.58 31.43
N LEU A 428 -9.82 16.42 31.02
CA LEU A 428 -9.09 15.47 30.16
C LEU A 428 -8.87 16.05 28.75
N LEU A 429 -9.90 16.64 28.14
CA LEU A 429 -9.81 17.31 26.85
C LEU A 429 -8.83 18.50 26.87
N ASP A 430 -8.78 19.22 27.99
CA ASP A 430 -7.81 20.28 28.23
C ASP A 430 -6.37 19.73 28.37
N ARG A 431 -6.20 18.53 28.94
CA ARG A 431 -4.91 17.82 29.06
C ARG A 431 -4.44 17.15 27.76
N LEU A 432 -5.37 16.70 26.92
CA LEU A 432 -5.12 16.02 25.64
C LEU A 432 -4.75 16.96 24.49
N ASP A 433 -4.65 18.25 24.78
CA ASP A 433 -4.14 19.31 23.93
C ASP A 433 -4.61 19.23 22.45
N GLY A 434 -5.92 19.10 22.24
CA GLY A 434 -6.61 19.74 21.11
C GLY A 434 -6.37 19.21 19.69
N ALA A 435 -6.29 17.91 19.46
CA ALA A 435 -6.44 17.35 18.10
C ALA A 435 -7.89 16.91 17.82
N ILE A 436 -8.34 16.91 16.56
CA ILE A 436 -9.54 16.18 16.09
C ILE A 436 -9.49 14.72 16.57
N ILE A 437 -8.27 14.20 16.68
CA ILE A 437 -7.93 12.90 17.25
C ILE A 437 -8.39 12.78 18.73
N ALA A 438 -8.30 13.83 19.54
CA ALA A 438 -8.78 13.87 20.93
C ALA A 438 -10.32 13.94 21.04
N GLU A 439 -11.01 14.43 20.01
CA GLU A 439 -12.49 14.42 19.95
C GLU A 439 -13.06 13.10 19.45
N LYS A 440 -12.47 12.47 18.42
CA LYS A 440 -12.78 11.08 18.05
C LYS A 440 -12.58 10.14 19.24
N ALA A 441 -11.48 10.37 19.97
CA ALA A 441 -11.17 9.72 21.23
C ALA A 441 -12.20 9.99 22.34
N ALA A 442 -12.76 11.20 22.40
CA ALA A 442 -13.78 11.53 23.37
C ALA A 442 -15.11 10.84 23.04
N THR A 443 -15.57 10.79 21.78
CA THR A 443 -16.85 10.13 21.43
C THR A 443 -16.87 8.61 21.63
N SER A 444 -15.72 8.00 21.88
CA SER A 444 -15.61 6.62 22.37
C SER A 444 -15.50 6.59 23.91
N SER A 445 -15.99 5.54 24.57
CA SER A 445 -15.92 5.42 26.04
C SER A 445 -14.54 5.80 26.61
N PHE A 446 -14.50 6.47 27.77
CA PHE A 446 -13.35 7.17 28.38
C PHE A 446 -11.98 6.44 28.30
N LEU A 447 -11.96 5.11 28.23
CA LEU A 447 -10.75 4.28 28.13
C LEU A 447 -10.21 4.12 26.69
N ASN A 448 -11.07 4.27 25.66
CA ASN A 448 -10.74 4.07 24.25
C ASN A 448 -10.15 5.33 23.58
N GLY A 449 -10.26 6.49 24.21
CA GLY A 449 -9.82 7.74 23.61
C GLY A 449 -8.30 7.88 23.48
N TRP A 450 -7.58 7.49 24.54
CA TRP A 450 -6.12 7.49 24.51
C TRP A 450 -5.54 6.46 23.53
N SER A 451 -6.20 5.31 23.36
CA SER A 451 -5.77 4.31 22.38
C SER A 451 -6.01 4.83 20.96
N THR A 452 -7.18 5.41 20.69
CA THR A 452 -7.50 6.03 19.39
C THR A 452 -6.50 7.12 19.01
N TYR A 453 -6.03 7.92 19.96
CA TYR A 453 -5.00 8.93 19.69
C TYR A 453 -3.65 8.35 19.30
N ARG A 454 -3.15 7.38 20.07
CA ARG A 454 -1.90 6.67 19.74
C ARG A 454 -2.03 5.92 18.42
N HIS A 455 -3.20 5.34 18.15
CA HIS A 455 -3.51 4.60 16.93
C HIS A 455 -3.39 5.47 15.68
N GLU A 456 -3.95 6.69 15.71
CA GLU A 456 -3.89 7.63 14.58
C GLU A 456 -2.49 8.24 14.39
N GLU A 457 -1.76 8.51 15.47
CA GLU A 457 -0.34 8.91 15.41
C GLU A 457 0.54 7.80 14.82
N GLN A 458 0.27 6.54 15.18
CA GLN A 458 0.90 5.37 14.58
C GLN A 458 0.58 5.24 13.09
N HIS A 459 -0.65 5.49 12.65
CA HIS A 459 -1.00 5.52 11.22
C HIS A 459 -0.19 6.55 10.43
N ALA A 460 0.01 7.75 10.98
CA ALA A 460 0.82 8.79 10.35
C ALA A 460 2.30 8.37 10.23
N ILE A 461 2.87 7.75 11.27
CA ILE A 461 4.23 7.19 11.25
C ILE A 461 4.30 6.01 10.25
N HIS A 462 3.29 5.17 10.21
CA HIS A 462 3.16 4.03 9.30
C HIS A 462 3.08 4.46 7.82
N HIS A 463 2.40 5.57 7.52
CA HIS A 463 2.43 6.15 6.17
C HIS A 463 3.83 6.60 5.77
N LEU A 464 4.59 7.20 6.69
CA LEU A 464 5.98 7.62 6.46
C LEU A 464 6.93 6.42 6.29
N THR A 465 6.82 5.37 7.12
CA THR A 465 7.65 4.16 6.99
C THR A 465 7.29 3.35 5.75
N GLY A 466 6.01 3.21 5.44
CA GLY A 466 5.53 2.58 4.20
C GLY A 466 6.09 3.26 2.95
N GLN A 467 6.18 4.59 2.95
CA GLN A 467 6.81 5.35 1.85
C GLN A 467 8.31 5.05 1.74
N ILE A 468 9.02 4.93 2.87
CA ILE A 468 10.46 4.56 2.89
C ILE A 468 10.68 3.15 2.29
N HIS A 469 9.82 2.19 2.62
CA HIS A 469 9.90 0.84 2.04
C HIS A 469 9.64 0.87 0.54
N LEU A 470 8.65 1.64 0.09
CA LEU A 470 8.37 1.83 -1.34
C LEU A 470 9.57 2.44 -2.07
N ASP A 471 10.19 3.46 -1.50
CA ASP A 471 11.35 4.10 -2.11
C ASP A 471 12.56 3.16 -2.17
N ARG A 472 12.78 2.33 -1.14
CA ARG A 472 13.79 1.26 -1.16
C ARG A 472 13.49 0.21 -2.23
N LEU A 473 12.22 -0.21 -2.39
CA LEU A 473 11.82 -1.11 -3.46
C LEU A 473 12.09 -0.49 -4.83
N ARG A 474 11.66 0.76 -5.06
CA ARG A 474 11.92 1.50 -6.30
C ARG A 474 13.41 1.56 -6.61
N GLN A 475 14.26 1.81 -5.62
CA GLN A 475 15.72 1.81 -5.79
C GLN A 475 16.26 0.42 -6.16
N ARG A 476 15.80 -0.65 -5.50
CA ARG A 476 16.22 -2.03 -5.80
C ARG A 476 15.76 -2.47 -7.19
N ILE A 477 14.52 -2.16 -7.56
CA ILE A 477 13.99 -2.42 -8.91
C ILE A 477 14.77 -1.62 -9.94
N ALA A 478 15.00 -0.31 -9.71
CA ALA A 478 15.77 0.52 -10.64
C ALA A 478 17.20 0.02 -10.81
N ALA A 479 17.88 -0.39 -9.72
CA ALA A 479 19.20 -0.99 -9.78
C ALA A 479 19.19 -2.32 -10.55
N TYR A 480 18.19 -3.17 -10.29
CA TYR A 480 18.04 -4.45 -10.98
C TYR A 480 17.77 -4.27 -12.47
N VAL A 481 16.86 -3.37 -12.84
CA VAL A 481 16.56 -3.05 -14.24
C VAL A 481 17.77 -2.43 -14.93
N LYS A 482 18.56 -1.60 -14.24
CA LYS A 482 19.81 -1.09 -14.78
C LYS A 482 20.81 -2.21 -15.10
N GLU A 483 20.90 -3.24 -14.26
CA GLU A 483 21.72 -4.42 -14.52
C GLU A 483 21.15 -5.28 -15.65
N LEU A 484 19.83 -5.42 -15.75
CA LEU A 484 19.19 -6.10 -16.90
C LEU A 484 19.46 -5.37 -18.20
N LYS A 485 19.36 -4.04 -18.24
CA LYS A 485 19.67 -3.23 -19.43
C LYS A 485 21.12 -3.37 -19.91
N LYS A 486 22.06 -3.63 -19.00
CA LYS A 486 23.45 -3.94 -19.40
C LYS A 486 23.57 -5.29 -20.10
N LYS A 487 22.72 -6.25 -19.72
CA LYS A 487 22.69 -7.60 -20.29
C LYS A 487 21.74 -7.73 -21.48
N GLU A 488 20.87 -6.75 -21.69
CA GLU A 488 19.86 -6.72 -22.76
C GLU A 488 20.40 -7.11 -24.14
N PRO A 489 21.54 -6.59 -24.64
CA PRO A 489 22.06 -7.01 -25.94
C PRO A 489 22.51 -8.49 -26.01
N GLU A 490 23.08 -9.04 -24.92
CA GLU A 490 23.41 -10.47 -24.83
C GLU A 490 22.13 -11.31 -24.73
N THR A 491 21.16 -10.81 -23.97
CA THR A 491 19.87 -11.47 -23.72
C THR A 491 19.04 -11.53 -24.99
N ASP A 492 19.00 -10.45 -25.78
CA ASP A 492 18.28 -10.38 -27.05
C ASP A 492 18.91 -11.30 -28.10
N ALA A 493 20.24 -11.41 -28.14
CA ALA A 493 20.94 -12.34 -29.01
C ALA A 493 20.65 -13.80 -28.62
N GLU A 494 20.69 -14.13 -27.32
CA GLU A 494 20.33 -15.46 -26.83
C GLU A 494 18.85 -15.80 -27.06
N VAL A 495 17.94 -14.84 -26.88
CA VAL A 495 16.50 -15.02 -27.15
C VAL A 495 16.27 -15.25 -28.64
N ALA A 496 16.90 -14.47 -29.52
CA ALA A 496 16.79 -14.66 -30.97
C ALA A 496 17.30 -16.04 -31.40
N GLU A 497 18.40 -16.51 -30.81
CA GLU A 497 18.94 -17.85 -31.06
C GLU A 497 18.00 -18.95 -30.56
N ILE A 498 17.39 -18.79 -29.39
CA ILE A 498 16.40 -19.72 -28.86
C ILE A 498 15.15 -19.77 -29.73
N GLU A 499 14.65 -18.62 -30.20
CA GLU A 499 13.52 -18.55 -31.12
C GLU A 499 13.85 -19.25 -32.44
N ARG A 500 15.07 -19.06 -32.97
CA ARG A 500 15.56 -19.77 -34.17
C ARG A 500 15.61 -21.29 -33.96
N GLU A 501 16.18 -21.76 -32.85
CA GLU A 501 16.22 -23.19 -32.50
C GLU A 501 14.80 -23.78 -32.37
N SER A 502 13.87 -23.01 -31.81
CA SER A 502 12.47 -23.41 -31.64
C SER A 502 11.72 -23.51 -32.97
N GLU A 503 11.94 -22.56 -33.88
CA GLU A 503 11.37 -22.59 -35.23
C GLU A 503 11.94 -23.76 -36.05
N GLU A 504 13.25 -23.99 -35.98
CA GLU A 504 13.91 -25.15 -36.62
C GLU A 504 13.39 -26.49 -36.09
N ARG A 505 13.16 -26.58 -34.77
CA ARG A 505 12.62 -27.79 -34.14
C ARG A 505 11.17 -28.04 -34.53
N SER A 506 10.35 -26.98 -34.56
CA SER A 506 8.96 -27.05 -35.00
C SER A 506 8.85 -27.45 -36.47
N GLU A 507 9.70 -26.87 -37.33
CA GLU A 507 9.79 -27.24 -38.74
C GLU A 507 10.25 -28.69 -38.91
N HIS A 508 11.22 -29.15 -38.12
CA HIS A 508 11.67 -30.54 -38.15
C HIS A 508 10.56 -31.53 -37.73
N LEU A 509 9.84 -31.23 -36.65
CA LEU A 509 8.70 -32.04 -36.19
C LEU A 509 7.58 -32.07 -37.26
N TYR A 510 7.32 -30.94 -37.90
CA TYR A 510 6.37 -30.84 -39.00
C TYR A 510 6.80 -31.68 -40.20
N GLN A 511 8.07 -31.63 -40.59
CA GLN A 511 8.61 -32.44 -41.69
C GLN A 511 8.57 -33.94 -41.37
N GLN A 512 8.87 -34.34 -40.12
CA GLN A 512 8.73 -35.74 -39.68
C GLN A 512 7.27 -36.20 -39.78
N TRP A 513 6.33 -35.39 -39.27
CA TRP A 513 4.91 -35.67 -39.34
C TRP A 513 4.40 -35.78 -40.78
N SER A 514 4.80 -34.83 -41.64
CA SER A 514 4.45 -34.80 -43.07
C SER A 514 4.99 -36.02 -43.81
N LYS A 515 6.24 -36.42 -43.56
CA LYS A 515 6.84 -37.63 -44.14
C LYS A 515 6.13 -38.90 -43.69
N ALA A 516 5.73 -38.98 -42.42
CA ALA A 516 5.00 -40.13 -41.90
C ALA A 516 3.57 -40.22 -42.48
N HIS A 517 2.94 -39.10 -42.83
CA HIS A 517 1.64 -39.08 -43.49
C HIS A 517 1.70 -39.34 -45.01
N LEU A 518 2.83 -39.03 -45.65
CA LEU A 518 3.06 -39.28 -47.08
C LEU A 518 3.74 -40.64 -47.35
N GLY A 519 4.29 -41.29 -46.33
CA GLY A 519 4.91 -42.61 -46.39
C GLY A 519 4.04 -43.70 -45.75
N SER A 520 4.36 -44.97 -46.01
CA SER A 520 3.64 -46.14 -45.46
C SER A 520 3.97 -46.45 -43.99
N GLU A 521 4.63 -45.55 -43.27
CA GLU A 521 4.94 -45.75 -41.85
C GLU A 521 3.76 -45.27 -40.98
N PRO A 522 3.46 -45.96 -39.86
CA PRO A 522 2.40 -45.52 -38.96
C PRO A 522 2.79 -44.19 -38.34
N ALA A 523 2.18 -43.10 -38.83
CA ALA A 523 2.42 -41.77 -38.31
C ALA A 523 2.03 -41.70 -36.83
N PRO A 524 2.83 -41.00 -35.99
CA PRO A 524 2.33 -40.59 -34.68
C PRO A 524 1.05 -39.80 -34.89
N ASP A 525 0.05 -40.06 -34.05
CA ASP A 525 -1.23 -39.37 -34.13
C ASP A 525 -1.01 -37.84 -34.03
N ILE A 526 -1.84 -37.07 -34.74
CA ILE A 526 -1.76 -35.61 -34.84
C ILE A 526 -1.79 -34.96 -33.45
N GLU A 527 -2.54 -35.51 -32.49
CA GLU A 527 -2.58 -35.02 -31.12
C GLU A 527 -1.22 -35.16 -30.43
N THR A 528 -0.54 -36.29 -30.61
CA THR A 528 0.81 -36.50 -30.08
C THR A 528 1.84 -35.52 -30.68
N ALA A 529 1.75 -35.22 -31.97
CA ALA A 529 2.64 -34.26 -32.63
C ALA A 529 2.38 -32.81 -32.16
N LEU A 530 1.10 -32.41 -32.08
CA LEU A 530 0.70 -31.09 -31.58
C LEU A 530 1.06 -30.92 -30.10
N HIS A 531 0.91 -31.96 -29.28
CA HIS A 531 1.32 -31.93 -27.88
C HIS A 531 2.83 -31.68 -27.73
N ARG A 532 3.66 -32.38 -28.50
CA ARG A 532 5.13 -32.20 -28.49
C ARG A 532 5.55 -30.81 -28.97
N MET A 533 4.84 -30.24 -29.95
CA MET A 533 5.05 -28.86 -30.38
C MET A 533 4.71 -27.88 -29.25
N GLY A 534 3.56 -28.07 -28.58
CA GLY A 534 3.17 -27.28 -27.42
C GLY A 534 4.19 -27.34 -26.27
N GLU A 535 4.71 -28.53 -25.93
CA GLU A 535 5.75 -28.68 -24.90
C GLU A 535 7.06 -27.96 -25.26
N ALA A 536 7.42 -27.94 -26.55
CA ALA A 536 8.61 -27.24 -27.03
C ALA A 536 8.45 -25.71 -26.98
N GLU A 537 7.26 -25.21 -27.35
CA GLU A 537 6.91 -23.79 -27.23
C GLU A 537 6.91 -23.35 -25.75
N ASP A 538 6.32 -24.14 -24.86
CA ASP A 538 6.31 -23.89 -23.41
C ASP A 538 7.72 -23.87 -22.80
N ALA A 539 8.58 -24.80 -23.22
CA ALA A 539 9.97 -24.85 -22.78
C ALA A 539 10.76 -23.63 -23.27
N THR A 540 10.49 -23.17 -24.49
CA THR A 540 11.08 -21.96 -25.09
C THR A 540 10.64 -20.72 -24.30
N ALA A 541 9.34 -20.58 -24.04
CA ALA A 541 8.80 -19.47 -23.24
C ALA A 541 9.43 -19.41 -21.84
N LYS A 542 9.56 -20.54 -21.15
CA LYS A 542 10.24 -20.63 -19.84
C LYS A 542 11.72 -20.26 -19.90
N LYS A 543 12.42 -20.57 -21.01
CA LYS A 543 13.83 -20.20 -21.22
C LYS A 543 13.96 -18.69 -21.43
N ILE A 544 13.06 -18.10 -22.23
CA ILE A 544 12.99 -16.65 -22.46
C ILE A 544 12.66 -15.90 -21.16
N GLU A 545 11.69 -16.36 -20.36
CA GLU A 545 11.39 -15.76 -19.05
C GLU A 545 12.61 -15.74 -18.11
N ARG A 546 13.40 -16.82 -18.08
CA ARG A 546 14.61 -16.87 -17.24
C ARG A 546 15.65 -15.85 -17.69
N LEU A 547 15.82 -15.69 -19.00
CA LEU A 547 16.76 -14.75 -19.59
C LEU A 547 16.34 -13.30 -19.36
N GLN A 548 15.05 -13.00 -19.41
CA GLN A 548 14.49 -11.67 -19.14
C GLN A 548 14.50 -11.26 -17.66
N GLY A 549 15.05 -12.09 -16.76
CA GLY A 549 15.19 -11.73 -15.34
C GLY A 549 13.92 -11.89 -14.50
N TRP A 550 12.91 -12.55 -15.05
CA TRP A 550 11.58 -12.70 -14.45
C TRP A 550 11.55 -13.30 -13.05
N PRO A 551 12.28 -14.39 -12.78
CA PRO A 551 12.35 -14.94 -11.44
C PRO A 551 12.92 -13.96 -10.41
N THR A 552 13.84 -13.07 -10.81
CA THR A 552 14.50 -12.15 -9.89
C THR A 552 13.62 -10.94 -9.57
N LEU A 553 12.93 -10.36 -10.57
CA LEU A 553 11.96 -9.29 -10.27
C LEU A 553 10.81 -9.84 -9.42
N LYS A 554 10.32 -11.05 -9.74
CA LYS A 554 9.30 -11.73 -8.92
C LYS A 554 9.79 -11.95 -7.48
N ALA A 555 11.05 -12.35 -7.30
CA ALA A 555 11.65 -12.50 -5.97
C ALA A 555 11.89 -11.16 -5.24
N LEU A 556 12.09 -10.05 -5.95
CA LEU A 556 12.23 -8.72 -5.36
C LEU A 556 10.88 -8.18 -4.89
N VAL A 557 9.86 -8.27 -5.75
CA VAL A 557 8.49 -7.88 -5.40
C VAL A 557 7.97 -8.77 -4.28
N GLY A 558 8.17 -10.08 -4.37
CA GLY A 558 7.82 -11.02 -3.30
C GLY A 558 8.46 -10.65 -1.96
N ARG A 559 9.78 -10.39 -1.95
CA ARG A 559 10.49 -9.95 -0.73
C ARG A 559 9.97 -8.64 -0.17
N TYR A 560 9.64 -7.67 -1.02
CA TYR A 560 9.06 -6.42 -0.55
C TYR A 560 7.69 -6.63 0.09
N VAL A 561 6.83 -7.45 -0.52
CA VAL A 561 5.53 -7.73 0.07
C VAL A 561 5.68 -8.52 1.36
N GLU A 562 6.64 -9.44 1.47
CA GLU A 562 6.98 -10.12 2.73
C GLU A 562 7.46 -9.14 3.81
N GLU A 563 8.34 -8.20 3.49
CA GLU A 563 8.80 -7.15 4.42
C GLU A 563 7.63 -6.26 4.88
N MET A 564 6.75 -5.87 3.95
CA MET A 564 5.57 -5.06 4.26
C MET A 564 4.57 -5.82 5.15
N ILE A 565 4.36 -7.11 4.90
CA ILE A 565 3.55 -8.02 5.72
C ILE A 565 4.14 -8.14 7.12
N GLU A 566 5.45 -8.29 7.21
CA GLU A 566 6.13 -8.48 8.48
C GLU A 566 6.02 -7.24 9.36
N GLU A 567 6.25 -6.04 8.82
CA GLU A 567 6.10 -4.79 9.57
C GLU A 567 4.63 -4.53 9.94
N ALA A 568 3.69 -4.74 9.01
CA ALA A 568 2.26 -4.66 9.30
C ALA A 568 1.86 -5.60 10.46
N GLY A 569 2.32 -6.85 10.42
CA GLY A 569 2.04 -7.81 11.48
C GLY A 569 2.70 -7.42 12.81
N LYS A 570 3.89 -6.79 12.79
CA LYS A 570 4.54 -6.29 14.02
C LYS A 570 3.72 -5.17 14.62
N ASP A 571 3.31 -4.21 13.81
CA ASP A 571 2.54 -3.06 14.24
C ASP A 571 1.21 -3.51 14.86
N GLU A 572 0.52 -4.46 14.23
CA GLU A 572 -0.71 -5.00 14.81
C GLU A 572 -0.44 -5.72 16.16
N ILE A 573 0.63 -6.51 16.29
CA ILE A 573 0.98 -7.17 17.57
C ILE A 573 1.41 -6.14 18.63
N LEU A 574 2.19 -5.14 18.25
CA LEU A 574 2.65 -4.06 19.14
C LEU A 574 1.48 -3.21 19.63
N ALA A 575 0.56 -2.86 18.73
CA ALA A 575 -0.67 -2.16 19.08
C ALA A 575 -1.44 -2.94 20.15
N TYR A 576 -1.58 -4.26 20.02
CA TYR A 576 -2.19 -5.08 21.08
C TYR A 576 -1.45 -4.99 22.42
N TYR A 577 -0.12 -5.10 22.43
CA TYR A 577 0.63 -5.04 23.69
C TYR A 577 0.66 -3.65 24.34
N ILE A 578 0.55 -2.59 23.53
CA ILE A 578 0.55 -1.19 23.98
C ILE A 578 -0.86 -0.74 24.40
N GLU A 579 -1.90 -1.14 23.67
CA GLU A 579 -3.30 -0.76 23.90
C GLU A 579 -4.01 -1.72 24.88
N GLY A 580 -3.73 -3.02 24.83
CA GLY A 580 -4.30 -4.08 25.67
C GLY A 580 -3.61 -4.25 27.04
N GLY A 581 -3.05 -3.18 27.59
CA GLY A 581 -2.29 -3.19 28.84
C GLY A 581 -2.48 -1.93 29.67
N LEU A 582 -3.72 -1.48 29.85
CA LEU A 582 -4.04 -0.47 30.85
C LEU A 582 -3.85 -1.06 32.25
N ASP A 583 -2.87 -0.51 32.97
CA ASP A 583 -2.70 -0.48 34.43
C ASP A 583 -2.70 -1.83 35.20
N PRO A 584 -1.60 -2.18 35.92
CA PRO A 584 -1.60 -3.28 36.88
C PRO A 584 -2.71 -3.18 37.95
N ALA A 585 -3.27 -1.99 38.21
CA ALA A 585 -4.41 -1.81 39.12
C ALA A 585 -5.75 -2.31 38.53
N VAL A 586 -5.87 -2.40 37.20
CA VAL A 586 -7.05 -2.96 36.50
C VAL A 586 -6.91 -4.47 36.29
N ASP A 587 -5.69 -5.01 36.35
CA ASP A 587 -5.41 -6.47 36.29
C ASP A 587 -6.00 -7.28 37.47
N ALA A 588 -6.54 -6.60 38.49
CA ALA A 588 -7.31 -7.22 39.58
C ALA A 588 -8.80 -7.42 39.23
N VAL A 589 -9.29 -6.86 38.13
CA VAL A 589 -10.68 -7.00 37.67
C VAL A 589 -10.75 -8.04 36.54
N ASP A 590 -11.40 -9.13 36.88
CA ASP A 590 -11.91 -10.24 36.07
C ASP A 590 -11.01 -10.82 34.94
N ILE A 591 -10.48 -12.01 35.21
CA ILE A 591 -9.81 -12.94 34.27
C ILE A 591 -10.65 -13.15 32.99
N GLY A 592 -11.98 -12.97 33.05
CA GLY A 592 -12.89 -13.05 31.92
C GLY A 592 -12.66 -12.01 30.81
N GLU A 593 -12.19 -10.79 31.11
CA GLU A 593 -11.93 -9.78 30.07
C GLU A 593 -10.62 -10.03 29.32
N LYS A 594 -9.59 -10.54 30.01
CA LYS A 594 -8.34 -10.99 29.35
C LYS A 594 -8.59 -12.13 28.37
N GLU A 595 -9.44 -13.10 28.73
CA GLU A 595 -9.81 -14.20 27.83
C GLU A 595 -10.74 -13.75 26.70
N LYS A 596 -11.65 -12.78 26.93
CA LYS A 596 -12.44 -12.14 25.85
C LYS A 596 -11.57 -11.37 24.88
N LEU A 597 -10.63 -10.56 25.37
CA LEU A 597 -9.71 -9.81 24.51
C LEU A 597 -8.83 -10.79 23.73
N LYS A 598 -8.23 -11.80 24.38
CA LYS A 598 -7.50 -12.88 23.68
C LYS A 598 -8.35 -13.63 22.64
N ALA A 599 -9.64 -13.85 22.89
CA ALA A 599 -10.56 -14.48 21.96
C ALA A 599 -10.92 -13.57 20.78
N ILE A 600 -11.07 -12.26 21.01
CA ILE A 600 -11.29 -11.23 19.99
C ILE A 600 -10.04 -11.10 19.11
N LEU A 601 -8.84 -11.25 19.66
CA LEU A 601 -7.61 -11.18 18.86
C LEU A 601 -7.31 -12.50 18.14
N ALA A 602 -8.03 -13.57 18.48
CA ALA A 602 -7.91 -14.87 17.85
C ALA A 602 -8.88 -15.09 16.68
N ARG A 603 -9.77 -14.13 16.42
CA ARG A 603 -10.87 -14.17 15.46
C ARG A 603 -10.59 -13.21 14.31
N THR A 604 -11.05 -13.55 13.11
CA THR A 604 -11.09 -12.60 11.98
C THR A 604 -12.18 -11.54 12.23
N GLU A 605 -12.19 -10.42 11.50
CA GLU A 605 -13.27 -9.42 11.62
C GLU A 605 -14.66 -10.02 11.31
N GLN A 606 -14.72 -10.97 10.38
CA GLN A 606 -15.93 -11.78 10.08
C GLN A 606 -16.42 -12.58 11.31
N GLU A 607 -15.51 -12.91 12.22
CA GLU A 607 -15.77 -13.56 13.50
C GLU A 607 -15.82 -12.58 14.69
N LYS A 608 -15.93 -11.26 14.40
CA LYS A 608 -15.90 -10.15 15.38
C LYS A 608 -14.57 -9.98 16.11
N GLY A 609 -13.47 -10.36 15.47
CA GLY A 609 -12.14 -10.14 16.00
C GLY A 609 -11.54 -8.79 15.62
N LEU A 610 -10.55 -8.33 16.40
CA LEU A 610 -9.84 -7.07 16.17
C LEU A 610 -8.79 -7.16 15.05
N TYR A 611 -8.42 -8.38 14.63
CA TYR A 611 -7.32 -8.64 13.70
C TYR A 611 -7.85 -9.14 12.36
N ASP A 612 -7.87 -8.25 11.36
CA ASP A 612 -7.83 -8.60 9.94
C ASP A 612 -7.57 -7.37 9.05
N TYR A 613 -6.99 -6.29 9.60
CA TYR A 613 -6.94 -4.98 8.94
C TYR A 613 -6.25 -5.07 7.57
N HIS A 614 -5.18 -5.87 7.50
CA HIS A 614 -4.43 -6.14 6.29
C HIS A 614 -4.98 -7.28 5.42
N ALA A 615 -5.94 -8.06 5.93
CA ALA A 615 -6.69 -9.03 5.12
C ALA A 615 -7.91 -8.41 4.43
N LYS A 616 -8.23 -7.13 4.73
CA LYS A 616 -9.33 -6.41 4.09
C LYS A 616 -9.05 -6.26 2.59
N PRO A 617 -10.09 -6.36 1.74
CA PRO A 617 -9.96 -6.18 0.29
C PRO A 617 -9.30 -4.85 -0.09
N TRP A 618 -9.55 -3.78 0.66
CA TRP A 618 -8.94 -2.47 0.40
C TRP A 618 -7.44 -2.45 0.69
N TYR A 619 -6.92 -3.26 1.62
CA TYR A 619 -5.48 -3.31 1.87
C TYR A 619 -4.76 -4.05 0.74
N ALA A 620 -5.34 -5.14 0.26
CA ALA A 620 -4.88 -5.80 -0.97
C ALA A 620 -4.93 -4.82 -2.16
N ALA A 621 -6.02 -4.07 -2.31
CA ALA A 621 -6.13 -3.04 -3.33
C ALA A 621 -5.07 -1.92 -3.16
N ALA A 622 -4.79 -1.48 -1.93
CA ALA A 622 -3.78 -0.49 -1.64
C ALA A 622 -2.36 -1.02 -1.88
N ALA A 623 -2.09 -2.29 -1.59
CA ALA A 623 -0.83 -2.96 -1.91
C ALA A 623 -0.63 -3.09 -3.43
N VAL A 624 -1.67 -3.52 -4.15
CA VAL A 624 -1.69 -3.55 -5.62
C VAL A 624 -1.46 -2.15 -6.17
N TYR A 625 -2.15 -1.13 -5.66
CA TYR A 625 -1.97 0.26 -6.08
C TYR A 625 -0.53 0.74 -5.87
N ARG A 626 0.02 0.51 -4.67
CA ARG A 626 1.40 0.89 -4.33
C ARG A 626 2.43 0.16 -5.19
N LEU A 627 2.23 -1.12 -5.47
CA LEU A 627 3.08 -1.88 -6.39
C LEU A 627 2.93 -1.41 -7.83
N ASN A 628 1.71 -1.13 -8.30
CA ASN A 628 1.43 -0.58 -9.62
C ASN A 628 2.11 0.79 -9.81
N ASP A 629 2.12 1.62 -8.78
CA ASP A 629 2.80 2.91 -8.79
C ASP A 629 4.34 2.75 -8.77
N ALA A 630 4.87 1.88 -7.90
CA ALA A 630 6.30 1.57 -7.89
C ALA A 630 6.80 0.95 -9.21
N LEU A 631 5.91 0.22 -9.89
CA LEU A 631 6.16 -0.42 -11.18
C LEU A 631 5.69 0.42 -12.37
N ALA A 632 5.13 1.62 -12.15
CA ALA A 632 4.61 2.49 -13.21
C ALA A 632 5.63 2.79 -14.31
N PRO A 633 6.93 3.02 -14.01
CA PRO A 633 7.95 3.20 -15.05
C PRO A 633 8.12 2.00 -16.00
N TYR A 634 7.61 0.84 -15.61
CA TYR A 634 7.73 -0.43 -16.31
C TYR A 634 6.41 -0.92 -16.91
N LYS A 635 5.32 -0.14 -16.84
CA LYS A 635 3.99 -0.51 -17.38
C LYS A 635 4.00 -0.95 -18.84
N ASN A 636 4.94 -0.43 -19.64
CA ASN A 636 5.07 -0.74 -21.06
C ASN A 636 6.01 -1.92 -21.35
N SER A 637 6.69 -2.47 -20.34
CA SER A 637 7.51 -3.64 -20.54
C SER A 637 6.62 -4.89 -20.57
N ALA A 638 7.04 -5.90 -21.34
CA ALA A 638 6.43 -7.24 -21.29
C ALA A 638 6.45 -7.85 -19.87
N LEU A 639 7.23 -7.25 -18.99
CA LEU A 639 7.39 -7.55 -17.58
C LEU A 639 6.22 -7.00 -16.71
N TYR A 640 5.32 -6.17 -17.21
CA TYR A 640 4.21 -5.68 -16.38
C TYR A 640 2.90 -6.39 -16.71
N SER A 641 2.35 -7.10 -15.73
CA SER A 641 0.99 -7.65 -15.76
C SER A 641 0.29 -7.30 -14.46
N GLU A 642 -0.81 -6.57 -14.56
CA GLU A 642 -1.65 -6.22 -13.40
C GLU A 642 -2.19 -7.49 -12.72
N LYS A 643 -2.56 -8.50 -13.51
CA LYS A 643 -3.00 -9.80 -13.00
C LYS A 643 -1.92 -10.46 -12.14
N TRP A 644 -0.65 -10.41 -12.57
CA TRP A 644 0.44 -10.96 -11.78
C TRP A 644 0.63 -10.24 -10.44
N ILE A 645 0.49 -8.91 -10.41
CA ILE A 645 0.58 -8.12 -9.17
C ILE A 645 -0.58 -8.50 -8.23
N GLN A 646 -1.78 -8.68 -8.78
CA GLN A 646 -2.94 -9.15 -8.03
C GLN A 646 -2.74 -10.56 -7.47
N ASP A 647 -2.25 -11.49 -8.29
CA ASP A 647 -1.98 -12.88 -7.90
C ASP A 647 -0.91 -12.94 -6.81
N ALA A 648 0.17 -12.15 -6.96
CA ALA A 648 1.19 -12.00 -5.91
C ALA A 648 0.54 -11.52 -4.61
N VAL A 649 -0.17 -10.39 -4.64
CA VAL A 649 -0.84 -9.84 -3.44
C VAL A 649 -1.84 -10.83 -2.82
N LYS A 650 -2.49 -11.67 -3.61
CA LYS A 650 -3.37 -12.74 -3.13
C LYS A 650 -2.60 -13.85 -2.42
N GLU A 651 -1.55 -14.42 -3.02
CA GLU A 651 -0.66 -15.41 -2.39
C GLU A 651 -0.05 -14.85 -1.08
N HIS A 652 0.18 -13.54 -1.05
CA HIS A 652 0.69 -12.82 0.10
C HIS A 652 -0.29 -12.74 1.28
N ARG A 653 -1.61 -12.66 1.04
CA ARG A 653 -2.62 -12.66 2.11
C ARG A 653 -2.57 -13.93 2.95
N GLU A 654 -2.41 -15.08 2.31
CA GLU A 654 -2.31 -16.37 3.01
C GLU A 654 -1.02 -16.46 3.83
N SER A 655 0.09 -15.96 3.26
CA SER A 655 1.38 -15.88 3.94
C SER A 655 1.33 -14.96 5.18
N TYR A 656 0.60 -13.85 5.10
CA TYR A 656 0.37 -12.93 6.23
C TYR A 656 -0.35 -13.60 7.40
N LEU A 657 -1.46 -14.27 7.13
CA LEU A 657 -2.22 -14.98 8.16
C LEU A 657 -1.39 -16.09 8.80
N ALA A 658 -0.59 -16.81 8.00
CA ALA A 658 0.33 -17.82 8.51
C ALA A 658 1.44 -17.23 9.39
N LEU A 659 1.99 -16.06 9.03
CA LEU A 659 3.00 -15.35 9.81
C LEU A 659 2.45 -14.89 11.16
N LEU A 660 1.27 -14.27 11.17
CA LEU A 660 0.60 -13.85 12.41
C LEU A 660 0.32 -15.03 13.34
N LYS A 661 -0.21 -16.13 12.79
CA LYS A 661 -0.48 -17.35 13.57
C LYS A 661 0.79 -17.88 14.25
N LYS A 662 1.88 -18.01 13.50
CA LYS A 662 3.19 -18.47 14.01
C LYS A 662 3.76 -17.52 15.06
N SER A 663 3.65 -16.21 14.84
CA SER A 663 4.13 -15.18 15.77
C SER A 663 3.36 -15.21 17.08
N ARG A 664 2.03 -15.39 17.02
CA ARG A 664 1.16 -15.55 18.19
C ARG A 664 1.52 -16.79 19.02
N GLU A 665 1.80 -17.92 18.37
CA GLU A 665 2.25 -19.14 19.06
C GLU A 665 3.60 -18.94 19.76
N ALA A 666 4.54 -18.25 19.10
CA ALA A 666 5.83 -17.89 19.67
C ALA A 666 5.71 -16.96 20.89
N ILE A 667 4.85 -15.95 20.80
CA ILE A 667 4.51 -15.03 21.90
C ILE A 667 3.94 -15.81 23.08
N ARG A 668 2.96 -16.69 22.86
CA ARG A 668 2.37 -17.52 23.92
C ARG A 668 3.41 -18.42 24.61
N ALA A 669 4.37 -18.94 23.86
CA ALA A 669 5.48 -19.72 24.43
C ALA A 669 6.36 -18.85 25.34
N LEU A 670 6.67 -17.61 24.94
CA LEU A 670 7.41 -16.66 25.78
C LEU A 670 6.62 -16.26 27.03
N GLU A 671 5.32 -16.00 26.90
CA GLU A 671 4.46 -15.68 28.05
C GLU A 671 4.37 -16.86 29.04
N ALA A 672 4.25 -18.09 28.54
CA ALA A 672 4.26 -19.30 29.37
C ALA A 672 5.59 -19.47 30.13
N ASP A 673 6.69 -19.05 29.52
CA ASP A 673 8.00 -18.94 30.15
C ASP A 673 8.21 -17.60 30.87
N LEU A 674 7.13 -16.95 31.34
CA LEU A 674 7.12 -15.77 32.21
C LEU A 674 7.93 -14.57 31.69
N TYR A 675 8.09 -14.42 30.37
CA TYR A 675 8.63 -13.18 29.82
C TYR A 675 7.66 -12.04 30.07
N SER A 676 8.17 -10.89 30.52
CA SER A 676 7.34 -9.72 30.76
C SER A 676 6.82 -9.14 29.44
N LYS A 677 5.64 -8.49 29.47
CA LYS A 677 5.11 -7.75 28.31
C LYS A 677 6.15 -6.80 27.72
N ARG A 678 6.92 -6.11 28.57
CA ARG A 678 7.97 -5.19 28.15
C ARG A 678 9.09 -5.90 27.38
N ALA A 679 9.55 -7.05 27.85
CA ALA A 679 10.56 -7.84 27.13
C ALA A 679 10.04 -8.32 25.77
N ILE A 680 8.76 -8.72 25.67
CA ILE A 680 8.12 -9.11 24.41
C ILE A 680 8.07 -7.90 23.45
N ILE A 681 7.70 -6.71 23.93
CA ILE A 681 7.71 -5.47 23.14
C ILE A 681 9.13 -5.16 22.64
N ASP A 682 10.13 -5.22 23.51
CA ASP A 682 11.52 -4.95 23.12
C ASP A 682 12.00 -5.97 22.07
N LEU A 683 11.62 -7.25 22.18
CA LEU A 683 11.87 -8.25 21.14
C LEU A 683 11.16 -7.93 19.83
N LEU A 684 9.90 -7.44 19.86
CA LEU A 684 9.13 -7.09 18.65
C LEU A 684 9.78 -5.95 17.88
N THR A 685 10.44 -5.03 18.59
CA THR A 685 11.15 -3.91 17.96
C THR A 685 12.46 -4.31 17.28
N VAL A 686 13.08 -5.42 17.68
CA VAL A 686 14.40 -5.82 17.18
C VAL A 686 14.31 -6.99 16.20
N GLU A 687 13.45 -7.97 16.46
CA GLU A 687 13.42 -9.24 15.74
C GLU A 687 12.30 -9.31 14.69
N PRO A 688 12.62 -9.65 13.43
CA PRO A 688 11.62 -9.88 12.38
C PRO A 688 10.65 -11.01 12.77
N LEU A 689 9.32 -10.81 12.62
CA LEU A 689 8.29 -11.81 12.95
C LEU A 689 8.53 -13.19 12.36
N ARG A 690 9.12 -13.28 11.16
CA ARG A 690 9.41 -14.59 10.56
C ARG A 690 10.38 -15.44 11.38
N ASN A 691 11.21 -14.80 12.20
CA ASN A 691 12.18 -15.44 13.07
C ASN A 691 11.60 -15.80 14.45
N TRP A 692 10.41 -15.29 14.79
CA TRP A 692 9.84 -15.44 16.13
C TRP A 692 9.67 -16.89 16.59
N PRO A 693 9.19 -17.83 15.76
CA PRO A 693 9.10 -19.24 16.17
C PRO A 693 10.45 -19.81 16.59
N ALA A 694 11.50 -19.54 15.82
CA ALA A 694 12.85 -20.00 16.12
C ALA A 694 13.45 -19.29 17.34
N MET A 695 13.23 -17.98 17.46
CA MET A 695 13.65 -17.17 18.61
C MET A 695 12.99 -17.66 19.90
N ALA A 696 11.67 -17.81 19.92
CA ALA A 696 10.93 -18.31 21.06
C ALA A 696 11.35 -19.74 21.42
N ALA A 697 11.53 -20.62 20.43
CA ALA A 697 12.05 -21.97 20.68
C ALA A 697 13.45 -21.96 21.31
N ARG A 698 14.33 -21.04 20.90
CA ARG A 698 15.66 -20.86 21.50
C ARG A 698 15.55 -20.34 22.95
N MET A 699 14.74 -19.31 23.17
CA MET A 699 14.58 -18.65 24.47
C MET A 699 13.85 -19.52 25.51
N THR A 700 13.00 -20.44 25.05
CA THR A 700 12.25 -21.37 25.92
C THR A 700 12.90 -22.76 25.98
N GLY A 701 13.67 -23.17 24.97
CA GLY A 701 14.32 -24.48 24.89
C GLY A 701 15.67 -24.56 25.61
N ASP A 702 16.30 -23.42 25.89
CA ASP A 702 17.63 -23.39 26.49
C ASP A 702 17.61 -23.88 27.95
N ARG A 703 18.21 -25.06 28.18
CA ARG A 703 18.35 -25.69 29.50
C ARG A 703 19.21 -24.87 30.45
N GLU A 704 20.17 -24.09 29.95
CA GLU A 704 21.02 -23.22 30.76
C GLU A 704 20.25 -22.00 31.19
N TRP A 705 19.47 -21.39 30.28
CA TRP A 705 18.52 -20.33 30.63
C TRP A 705 17.50 -20.79 31.68
N LYS A 706 16.88 -21.97 31.50
CA LYS A 706 15.96 -22.56 32.50
C LYS A 706 16.63 -22.89 33.84
N ARG A 707 17.95 -23.11 33.86
CA ARG A 707 18.72 -23.31 35.10
C ARG A 707 19.08 -21.97 35.77
N TRP A 708 19.47 -20.97 34.98
CA TRP A 708 19.72 -19.61 35.47
C TRP A 708 18.44 -18.99 36.03
N LYS A 709 17.34 -19.01 35.27
CA LYS A 709 16.03 -18.49 35.69
C LYS A 709 15.53 -19.14 36.98
N ARG A 710 15.73 -20.47 37.13
CA ARG A 710 15.41 -21.15 38.40
C ARG A 710 16.21 -20.61 39.57
N ARG A 711 17.50 -20.33 39.38
CA ARG A 711 18.38 -19.78 40.43
C ARG A 711 18.04 -18.34 40.80
N VAL A 712 17.67 -17.52 39.82
CA VAL A 712 17.26 -16.12 40.06
C VAL A 712 15.90 -16.08 40.77
N LEU A 713 14.91 -16.84 40.28
CA LEU A 713 13.58 -16.87 40.91
C LEU A 713 13.56 -17.57 42.27
N SER A 714 14.51 -18.47 42.56
CA SER A 714 14.66 -19.05 43.90
C SER A 714 15.41 -18.16 44.88
N GLY A 715 15.80 -16.93 44.50
CA GLY A 715 16.54 -16.01 45.36
C GLY A 715 17.95 -16.50 45.73
N THR A 716 18.52 -17.42 44.95
CA THR A 716 19.81 -18.05 45.28
C THR A 716 21.02 -17.35 44.64
N ASP A 717 20.80 -16.37 43.76
CA ASP A 717 21.86 -15.61 43.07
C ASP A 717 21.33 -14.20 42.77
N GLU A 718 21.51 -13.25 43.70
CA GLU A 718 21.13 -11.83 43.49
C GLU A 718 22.26 -11.00 42.83
N GLU A 719 23.51 -11.48 42.78
CA GLU A 719 24.67 -10.63 42.46
C GLU A 719 25.27 -10.78 41.05
N ARG A 720 24.62 -11.46 40.11
CA ARG A 720 25.10 -11.51 38.71
C ARG A 720 24.02 -11.28 37.68
N ILE A 721 23.72 -9.99 37.48
CA ILE A 721 23.21 -9.50 36.20
C ILE A 721 24.40 -9.60 35.22
N PHE A 722 24.28 -10.41 34.17
CA PHE A 722 25.32 -10.51 33.13
C PHE A 722 25.42 -9.18 32.34
N PRO A 723 26.61 -8.80 31.83
CA PRO A 723 26.87 -7.58 31.06
C PRO A 723 26.08 -7.44 29.76
#